data_AF-C9LS24-F1
#
_entry.id   AF-C9LS24-F1
#
_cell.length_a   1.000
_cell.length_b   1.000
_cell.length_c   1.000
_cell.angle_alpha   90.00
_cell.angle_beta   90.00
_cell.angle_gamma   90.00
#
_symmetry.space_group_name_H-M   'P 1'
#
loop_
_entity.id
_entity.type
_entity.pdbx_description
1 polymer ?
#
loop_
_entity_poly.entity_id
_entity_poly.type
_entity_poly.pdbx_seq_one_letter_code
_entity_poly.pdbx_strand_id
1 'polypeptide(L)'
;MYGAILGDMIGSPYEFDRGEKIKAFPLFIETSRFTDDTVMTVAVADALLYAGKDAEEEKICTAVVSSMQHWGRKYPNAGYGGKFREWLKEKEPKPYGSFGNGSAMRVSPVGWIYDSIERTREIARWTAEVTHNHPEGIKGAESVASAIYLARTGESKVTIKQYVEEAFGYNLSRTLKEIRPAYNMDVTCQGSVPEAMIAFLESTDFEDAVRNAISIGGDTDTTACIAGSIAEAYYGLTPTLEKECFERIPEKMKSVLRHFDRVRGQEIQGEPIIEAVLRRYLKDESKENMAAVLDAFYMRMKDGGSFLLPPSEVQRFDACVERGDYDSVISIEAYTSDGEFFMGLDEEDENANYITEVKIYDLLSFIAKATDAEAGIDINYAKNFYLNRDMAKSILAKGEENVAHPRGLYLPMPDTISISPKDLSPKFISGVRFCFMCTYDVYNNYCELYHRNGKIYRYDISGDHKNVKKICQVFPALKKFNESGGQNGKLEEWEWNYYELGAWVFAHAEVKKAYKMRTGHTDCLTWSPDDAYMTIQELLKEEDMVFTPMSIHADAIRTMSDYQHDREGIPSGWIYLGNDYERYVLGQPGERNILVLGVNPSTAKPGDDDPTIRSVRRIAENKGYDGWIMMNLHPQRTPHPEEMEDNPIWSENNPMVVKAVMREFHTHAVWCAWGNMIDMTGKGFLYGALFAVYEVLGDCVKWYNYGNLTKGGKSPPSEVVN
;
A
#
# COMPACT_ATOMS: atom_id res chain seq x y z
N MET A 1 13.55 -7.90 9.30
CA MET A 1 12.50 -7.56 10.27
C MET A 1 11.13 -8.07 9.83
N TYR A 2 10.81 -8.01 8.53
CA TYR A 2 9.54 -8.47 7.97
C TYR A 2 9.31 -9.96 8.17
N GLY A 3 10.36 -10.77 8.07
CA GLY A 3 10.28 -12.22 8.27
C GLY A 3 9.90 -12.60 9.70
N ALA A 4 10.33 -11.80 10.69
CA ALA A 4 9.91 -11.97 12.08
C ALA A 4 8.40 -11.74 12.22
N ILE A 5 7.90 -10.64 11.65
CA ILE A 5 6.48 -10.25 11.70
C ILE A 5 5.60 -11.27 10.98
N LEU A 6 6.01 -11.69 9.78
CA LEU A 6 5.33 -12.72 9.00
C LEU A 6 5.32 -14.06 9.73
N GLY A 7 6.46 -14.47 10.30
CA GLY A 7 6.58 -15.69 11.08
C GLY A 7 5.61 -15.72 12.26
N ASP A 8 5.58 -14.65 13.06
CA ASP A 8 4.62 -14.44 14.15
C ASP A 8 3.16 -14.58 13.65
N MET A 9 2.77 -13.77 12.65
CA MET A 9 1.39 -13.76 12.14
C MET A 9 0.93 -15.12 11.59
N ILE A 10 1.80 -15.81 10.88
CA ILE A 10 1.52 -17.11 10.26
C ILE A 10 1.49 -18.19 11.34
N GLY A 11 2.34 -18.09 12.37
CA GLY A 11 2.45 -19.05 13.47
C GLY A 11 1.37 -18.92 14.55
N SER A 12 0.84 -17.73 14.80
CA SER A 12 -0.07 -17.45 15.92
C SER A 12 -1.39 -18.25 15.95
N PRO A 13 -1.97 -18.70 14.82
CA PRO A 13 -3.16 -19.56 14.87
C PRO A 13 -2.87 -20.97 15.39
N TYR A 14 -1.63 -21.45 15.22
CA TYR A 14 -1.23 -22.84 15.46
C TYR A 14 -0.61 -23.06 16.85
N GLU A 15 -0.42 -21.98 17.61
CA GLU A 15 0.20 -21.97 18.93
C GLU A 15 -0.54 -22.92 19.89
N PHE A 16 0.19 -23.55 20.81
CA PHE A 16 -0.32 -24.59 21.70
C PHE A 16 -0.80 -25.85 21.00
N ASP A 17 -0.14 -26.23 19.89
CA ASP A 17 -0.48 -27.44 19.12
C ASP A 17 -1.95 -27.45 18.63
N ARG A 18 -2.52 -26.27 18.34
CA ARG A 18 -3.92 -26.13 17.88
C ARG A 18 -4.15 -26.67 16.46
N GLY A 19 -3.08 -26.91 15.70
CA GLY A 19 -3.12 -27.52 14.37
C GLY A 19 -2.40 -28.86 14.30
N GLU A 20 -2.55 -29.54 13.17
CA GLU A 20 -1.75 -30.72 12.88
C GLU A 20 -0.27 -30.36 12.68
N LYS A 21 0.64 -31.19 13.21
CA LYS A 21 2.10 -31.06 13.03
C LYS A 21 2.52 -31.47 11.62
N ILE A 22 2.06 -30.71 10.62
CA ILE A 22 2.32 -30.91 9.20
C ILE A 22 2.69 -29.58 8.54
N LYS A 23 3.29 -29.62 7.35
CA LYS A 23 3.65 -28.40 6.59
C LYS A 23 2.50 -27.89 5.71
N ALA A 24 1.52 -28.74 5.42
CA ALA A 24 0.42 -28.43 4.51
C ALA A 24 -0.69 -27.65 5.24
N PHE A 25 -0.57 -26.33 5.25
CA PHE A 25 -1.56 -25.43 5.83
C PHE A 25 -1.59 -24.07 5.09
N PRO A 26 -2.70 -23.33 5.08
CA PRO A 26 -2.72 -21.97 4.54
C PRO A 26 -1.85 -21.02 5.40
N LEU A 27 -0.99 -20.20 4.77
CA LEU A 27 -0.14 -19.25 5.51
C LEU A 27 -0.96 -18.20 6.26
N PHE A 28 -1.96 -17.65 5.59
CA PHE A 28 -2.83 -16.62 6.15
C PHE A 28 -4.26 -17.14 6.24
N ILE A 29 -4.82 -17.06 7.44
CA ILE A 29 -6.22 -17.35 7.74
C ILE A 29 -6.83 -16.21 8.55
N GLU A 30 -8.14 -16.25 8.75
CA GLU A 30 -8.88 -15.20 9.48
C GLU A 30 -8.31 -14.94 10.88
N THR A 31 -7.75 -15.96 11.53
CA THR A 31 -7.18 -15.86 12.88
C THR A 31 -5.70 -15.48 12.90
N SER A 32 -5.04 -15.35 11.74
CA SER A 32 -3.65 -14.89 11.62
C SER A 32 -3.55 -13.44 12.06
N ARG A 33 -2.87 -13.22 13.18
CA ARG A 33 -2.66 -11.89 13.78
C ARG A 33 -1.23 -11.79 14.30
N PHE A 34 -0.70 -10.57 14.35
CA PHE A 34 0.55 -10.34 15.07
C PHE A 34 0.34 -10.47 16.58
N THR A 35 1.40 -10.83 17.30
CA THR A 35 1.42 -11.02 18.75
C THR A 35 2.49 -10.14 19.40
N ASP A 36 2.90 -10.45 20.63
CA ASP A 36 3.95 -9.71 21.30
C ASP A 36 5.32 -9.83 20.63
N ASP A 37 5.59 -10.89 19.87
CA ASP A 37 6.75 -11.02 18.98
C ASP A 37 6.93 -9.82 18.06
N THR A 38 5.90 -9.51 17.26
CA THR A 38 5.90 -8.33 16.38
C THR A 38 5.96 -7.04 17.17
N VAL A 39 5.14 -6.89 18.22
CA VAL A 39 5.09 -5.63 18.99
C VAL A 39 6.46 -5.32 19.59
N MET A 40 7.15 -6.33 20.14
CA MET A 40 8.47 -6.16 20.74
C MET A 40 9.58 -6.03 19.71
N THR A 41 9.47 -6.71 18.56
CA THR A 41 10.36 -6.49 17.42
C THR A 41 10.33 -5.03 16.96
N VAL A 42 9.12 -4.48 16.76
CA VAL A 42 8.92 -3.07 16.39
C VAL A 42 9.46 -2.14 17.48
N ALA A 43 9.23 -2.46 18.76
CA ALA A 43 9.72 -1.64 19.86
C ALA A 43 11.26 -1.59 19.93
N VAL A 44 11.93 -2.72 19.71
CA VAL A 44 13.40 -2.78 19.62
C VAL A 44 13.89 -1.97 18.43
N ALA A 45 13.27 -2.12 17.25
CA ALA A 45 13.64 -1.32 16.07
C ALA A 45 13.50 0.19 16.34
N ASP A 46 12.36 0.63 16.86
CA ASP A 46 12.06 2.03 17.17
C ASP A 46 13.06 2.61 18.19
N ALA A 47 13.42 1.83 19.22
CA ALA A 47 14.42 2.21 20.20
C ALA A 47 15.82 2.40 19.60
N LEU A 48 16.26 1.49 18.72
CA LEU A 48 17.57 1.57 18.09
C LEU A 48 17.64 2.73 17.08
N LEU A 49 16.56 2.98 16.34
CA LEU A 49 16.44 4.13 15.43
C LEU A 49 16.53 5.45 16.20
N TYR A 50 15.87 5.55 17.36
CA TYR A 50 15.95 6.72 18.23
C TYR A 50 17.34 6.88 18.87
N ALA A 51 17.93 5.79 19.36
CA ALA A 51 19.22 5.82 20.02
C ALA A 51 20.34 6.20 19.03
N GLY A 52 20.26 5.70 17.80
CA GLY A 52 21.31 5.80 16.79
C GLY A 52 22.29 4.65 16.85
N LYS A 53 22.89 4.31 15.71
CA LYS A 53 23.79 3.15 15.55
C LYS A 53 25.01 3.20 16.47
N ASP A 54 25.56 4.39 16.73
CA ASP A 54 26.77 4.56 17.54
C ASP A 54 26.50 4.79 19.03
N ALA A 55 25.24 4.62 19.47
CA ALA A 55 24.87 4.85 20.87
C ALA A 55 25.54 3.87 21.85
N GLU A 56 25.90 4.39 23.02
CA GLU A 56 26.43 3.60 24.13
C GLU A 56 25.33 2.80 24.85
N GLU A 57 25.75 1.84 25.68
CA GLU A 57 24.89 0.89 26.40
C GLU A 57 23.75 1.57 27.15
N GLU A 58 24.06 2.57 27.98
CA GLU A 58 23.06 3.24 28.82
C GLU A 58 21.92 3.85 27.99
N LYS A 59 22.27 4.49 26.86
CA LYS A 59 21.29 5.11 25.96
C LYS A 59 20.43 4.05 25.28
N ILE A 60 21.03 2.96 24.81
CA ILE A 60 20.31 1.85 24.15
C ILE A 60 19.37 1.18 25.14
N CYS A 61 19.86 0.78 26.32
CA CYS A 61 19.03 0.15 27.35
C CYS A 61 17.85 1.05 27.75
N THR A 62 18.09 2.35 27.96
CA THR A 62 17.03 3.31 28.30
C THR A 62 16.00 3.44 27.18
N ALA A 63 16.43 3.56 25.92
CA ALA A 63 15.55 3.65 24.77
C ALA A 63 14.71 2.38 24.59
N VAL A 64 15.34 1.20 24.73
CA VAL A 64 14.66 -0.10 24.62
C VAL A 64 13.62 -0.26 25.71
N VAL A 65 13.94 0.08 26.96
CA VAL A 65 12.98 0.03 28.07
C VAL A 65 11.77 0.92 27.77
N SER A 66 12.04 2.18 27.44
CA SER A 66 10.99 3.18 27.14
C SER A 66 10.10 2.74 25.98
N SER A 67 10.71 2.27 24.89
CA SER A 67 9.98 1.84 23.70
C SER A 67 9.16 0.58 23.94
N MET A 68 9.74 -0.44 24.59
CA MET A 68 9.01 -1.67 24.92
C MET A 68 7.80 -1.39 25.84
N GLN A 69 7.94 -0.49 26.82
CA GLN A 69 6.79 -0.06 27.63
C GLN A 69 5.77 0.73 26.81
N HIS A 70 6.19 1.62 25.93
CA HIS A 70 5.29 2.39 25.06
C HIS A 70 4.45 1.49 24.16
N TRP A 71 5.10 0.64 23.37
CA TRP A 71 4.43 -0.29 22.46
C TRP A 71 3.65 -1.36 23.22
N GLY A 72 4.21 -1.92 24.29
CA GLY A 72 3.54 -2.92 25.12
C GLY A 72 2.24 -2.42 25.76
N ARG A 73 2.23 -1.18 26.27
CA ARG A 73 1.02 -0.55 26.83
C ARG A 73 -0.01 -0.20 25.75
N LYS A 74 0.45 0.16 24.55
CA LYS A 74 -0.42 0.48 23.42
C LYS A 74 -1.12 -0.75 22.85
N TYR A 75 -0.49 -1.92 22.90
CA TYR A 75 -1.04 -3.19 22.43
C TYR A 75 -1.17 -4.20 23.60
N PRO A 76 -2.01 -3.96 24.61
CA PRO A 76 -2.03 -4.72 25.86
C PRO A 76 -2.49 -6.18 25.74
N ASN A 77 -3.13 -6.52 24.61
CA ASN A 77 -3.72 -7.83 24.34
C ASN A 77 -2.91 -8.66 23.32
N ALA A 78 -1.62 -8.34 23.13
CA ALA A 78 -0.81 -8.97 22.10
C ALA A 78 -0.35 -10.41 22.42
N GLY A 79 -0.30 -10.83 23.68
CA GLY A 79 0.15 -12.19 24.04
C GLY A 79 1.10 -12.30 25.23
N TYR A 80 1.59 -11.16 25.75
CA TYR A 80 2.65 -11.10 26.76
C TYR A 80 2.56 -12.09 27.94
N GLY A 81 3.69 -12.72 28.23
CA GLY A 81 3.88 -13.53 29.45
C GLY A 81 3.66 -12.76 30.76
N GLY A 82 3.22 -13.47 31.81
CA GLY A 82 2.74 -12.86 33.07
C GLY A 82 3.72 -11.87 33.72
N LYS A 83 4.98 -12.26 33.93
CA LYS A 83 6.02 -11.38 34.49
C LYS A 83 6.31 -10.17 33.61
N PHE A 84 6.27 -10.34 32.29
CA PHE A 84 6.48 -9.24 31.35
C PHE A 84 5.33 -8.23 31.40
N ARG A 85 4.08 -8.68 31.58
CA ARG A 85 2.93 -7.79 31.81
C ARG A 85 3.05 -6.95 33.08
N GLU A 86 3.69 -7.48 34.12
CA GLU A 86 4.01 -6.72 35.33
C GLU A 86 5.10 -5.68 35.04
N TRP A 87 6.19 -6.10 34.40
CA TRP A 87 7.28 -5.23 33.96
C TRP A 87 6.80 -4.05 33.09
N LEU A 88 5.82 -4.26 32.19
CA LEU A 88 5.23 -3.21 31.37
C LEU A 88 4.51 -2.11 32.19
N LYS A 89 4.00 -2.45 33.39
CA LYS A 89 3.24 -1.53 34.25
C LYS A 89 4.11 -0.76 35.25
N GLU A 90 5.33 -1.24 35.50
CA GLU A 90 6.25 -0.61 36.44
C GLU A 90 6.69 0.78 35.93
N LYS A 91 6.87 1.72 36.87
CA LYS A 91 7.37 3.06 36.53
C LYS A 91 8.86 3.03 36.20
N GLU A 92 9.62 2.22 36.93
CA GLU A 92 11.07 2.05 36.79
C GLU A 92 11.37 0.54 36.73
N PRO A 93 11.10 -0.10 35.59
CA PRO A 93 11.14 -1.54 35.52
C PRO A 93 12.57 -2.09 35.67
N LYS A 94 12.71 -3.23 36.35
CA LYS A 94 14.00 -3.93 36.51
C LYS A 94 13.96 -5.30 35.81
N PRO A 95 15.09 -5.78 35.27
CA PRO A 95 15.13 -7.13 34.73
C PRO A 95 14.94 -8.17 35.84
N TYR A 96 14.32 -9.30 35.48
CA TYR A 96 13.78 -10.26 36.45
C TYR A 96 14.31 -11.70 36.27
N GLY A 97 15.50 -11.85 35.68
CA GLY A 97 16.20 -13.14 35.57
C GLY A 97 15.55 -14.11 34.58
N SER A 98 14.87 -13.62 33.54
CA SER A 98 14.18 -14.48 32.58
C SER A 98 15.14 -15.20 31.65
N PHE A 99 14.93 -16.51 31.47
CA PHE A 99 15.56 -17.37 30.46
C PHE A 99 14.62 -17.72 29.31
N GLY A 100 13.47 -17.04 29.24
CA GLY A 100 12.47 -17.23 28.19
C GLY A 100 12.94 -16.77 26.81
N ASN A 101 12.30 -17.27 25.76
CA ASN A 101 12.57 -16.94 24.35
C ASN A 101 12.17 -15.50 23.95
N GLY A 102 11.48 -14.78 24.82
CA GLY A 102 11.05 -13.39 24.60
C GLY A 102 12.18 -12.38 24.34
N SER A 103 13.44 -12.70 24.65
CA SER A 103 14.60 -11.92 24.22
C SER A 103 15.02 -12.23 22.78
N ALA A 104 14.98 -13.50 22.38
CA ALA A 104 15.39 -13.97 21.05
C ALA A 104 14.38 -13.56 19.97
N MET A 105 13.09 -13.62 20.27
CA MET A 105 12.03 -13.36 19.30
C MET A 105 11.98 -11.91 18.78
N ARG A 106 12.42 -10.96 19.61
CA ARG A 106 12.38 -9.52 19.30
C ARG A 106 13.70 -8.95 18.77
N VAL A 107 14.75 -9.76 18.68
CA VAL A 107 16.12 -9.27 18.44
C VAL A 107 16.41 -8.99 16.97
N SER A 108 15.49 -9.34 16.06
CA SER A 108 15.74 -9.27 14.62
C SER A 108 16.28 -7.92 14.12
N PRO A 109 15.84 -6.74 14.60
CA PRO A 109 16.37 -5.46 14.14
C PRO A 109 17.87 -5.29 14.39
N VAL A 110 18.39 -5.86 15.49
CA VAL A 110 19.81 -5.82 15.85
C VAL A 110 20.66 -6.57 14.83
N GLY A 111 20.17 -7.73 14.35
CA GLY A 111 20.86 -8.51 13.33
C GLY A 111 21.08 -7.73 12.04
N TRP A 112 20.21 -6.78 11.72
CA TRP A 112 20.23 -5.99 10.48
C TRP A 112 21.05 -4.68 10.55
N ILE A 113 21.04 -3.97 11.68
CA ILE A 113 21.54 -2.58 11.75
C ILE A 113 23.07 -2.47 11.75
N TYR A 114 23.79 -3.41 12.38
CA TYR A 114 25.21 -3.24 12.73
C TYR A 114 26.18 -3.92 11.76
N ASP A 115 27.36 -3.34 11.53
CA ASP A 115 28.25 -3.80 10.45
C ASP A 115 29.25 -4.88 10.88
N SER A 116 29.39 -5.14 12.18
CA SER A 116 30.26 -6.20 12.72
C SER A 116 29.51 -7.16 13.62
N ILE A 117 29.93 -8.42 13.60
CA ILE A 117 29.35 -9.47 14.44
C ILE A 117 29.54 -9.17 15.94
N GLU A 118 30.68 -8.57 16.32
CA GLU A 118 30.98 -8.18 17.70
C GLU A 118 29.97 -7.15 18.19
N ARG A 119 29.72 -6.11 17.37
CA ARG A 119 28.78 -5.06 17.73
C ARG A 119 27.35 -5.58 17.73
N THR A 120 26.96 -6.39 16.74
CA THR A 120 25.65 -7.06 16.73
C THR A 120 25.43 -7.84 18.03
N ARG A 121 26.43 -8.57 18.52
CA ARG A 121 26.33 -9.33 19.77
C ARG A 121 26.24 -8.46 21.01
N GLU A 122 27.04 -7.39 21.12
CA GLU A 122 26.93 -6.43 22.22
C GLU A 122 25.52 -5.85 22.31
N ILE A 123 24.98 -5.37 21.19
CA ILE A 123 23.66 -4.74 21.19
C ILE A 123 22.56 -5.79 21.46
N ALA A 124 22.71 -7.01 20.94
CA ALA A 124 21.77 -8.09 21.22
C ALA A 124 21.72 -8.40 22.72
N ARG A 125 22.87 -8.43 23.39
CA ARG A 125 22.97 -8.57 24.84
C ARG A 125 22.25 -7.44 25.57
N TRP A 126 22.54 -6.19 25.24
CA TRP A 126 21.92 -5.02 25.89
C TRP A 126 20.39 -5.01 25.73
N THR A 127 19.89 -5.34 24.54
CA THR A 127 18.43 -5.42 24.29
C THR A 127 17.76 -6.61 25.01
N ALA A 128 18.51 -7.64 25.38
CA ALA A 128 18.01 -8.77 26.17
C ALA A 128 18.01 -8.44 27.67
N GLU A 129 19.09 -7.86 28.18
CA GLU A 129 19.36 -7.64 29.62
C GLU A 129 18.33 -6.76 30.32
N VAL A 130 17.59 -5.92 29.59
CA VAL A 130 16.52 -5.09 30.16
C VAL A 130 15.37 -5.90 30.78
N THR A 131 15.18 -7.15 30.35
CA THR A 131 14.15 -8.07 30.88
C THR A 131 14.67 -9.49 31.16
N HIS A 132 15.58 -9.99 30.32
CA HIS A 132 16.10 -11.36 30.28
C HIS A 132 17.60 -11.38 30.61
N ASN A 133 17.99 -10.91 31.79
CA ASN A 133 19.39 -10.90 32.25
C ASN A 133 19.91 -12.27 32.75
N HIS A 134 19.21 -13.37 32.43
CA HIS A 134 19.75 -14.71 32.63
C HIS A 134 20.68 -15.09 31.46
N PRO A 135 21.80 -15.82 31.68
CA PRO A 135 22.74 -16.19 30.61
C PRO A 135 22.08 -16.82 29.39
N GLU A 136 21.10 -17.70 29.58
CA GLU A 136 20.38 -18.35 28.47
C GLU A 136 19.43 -17.41 27.71
N GLY A 137 18.86 -16.42 28.39
CA GLY A 137 18.06 -15.36 27.74
C GLY A 137 18.93 -14.48 26.83
N ILE A 138 20.11 -14.10 27.33
CA ILE A 138 21.12 -13.35 26.57
C ILE A 138 21.63 -14.18 25.39
N LYS A 139 21.98 -15.44 25.64
CA LYS A 139 22.48 -16.39 24.63
C LYS A 139 21.49 -16.57 23.49
N GLY A 140 20.19 -16.69 23.78
CA GLY A 140 19.13 -16.72 22.76
C GLY A 140 19.19 -15.51 21.83
N ALA A 141 19.16 -14.30 22.40
CA ALA A 141 19.22 -13.05 21.63
C ALA A 141 20.52 -12.91 20.80
N GLU A 142 21.68 -13.14 21.42
CA GLU A 142 22.96 -13.07 20.71
C GLU A 142 23.05 -14.05 19.55
N SER A 143 22.56 -15.29 19.75
CA SER A 143 22.64 -16.34 18.73
C SER A 143 21.75 -16.05 17.52
N VAL A 144 20.52 -15.57 17.74
CA VAL A 144 19.59 -15.21 16.66
C VAL A 144 20.08 -13.99 15.90
N ALA A 145 20.52 -12.93 16.62
CA ALA A 145 21.09 -11.75 15.98
C ALA A 145 22.34 -12.07 15.16
N SER A 146 23.19 -12.98 15.66
CA SER A 146 24.37 -13.48 14.95
C SER A 146 23.99 -14.25 13.69
N ALA A 147 23.00 -15.14 13.77
CA ALA A 147 22.52 -15.90 12.61
C ALA A 147 21.96 -14.97 11.52
N ILE A 148 21.19 -13.94 11.90
CA ILE A 148 20.68 -12.92 10.98
C ILE A 148 21.83 -12.14 10.33
N TYR A 149 22.81 -11.70 11.11
CA TYR A 149 24.00 -10.99 10.61
C TYR A 149 24.73 -11.83 9.56
N LEU A 150 25.09 -13.07 9.91
CA LEU A 150 25.83 -13.97 9.04
C LEU A 150 25.05 -14.27 7.75
N ALA A 151 23.74 -14.54 7.88
CA ALA A 151 22.86 -14.78 6.75
C ALA A 151 22.86 -13.61 5.76
N ARG A 152 22.62 -12.37 6.22
CA ARG A 152 22.58 -11.21 5.31
C ARG A 152 23.94 -10.81 4.75
N THR A 153 25.04 -11.20 5.40
CA THR A 153 26.40 -10.97 4.86
C THR A 153 26.80 -12.03 3.82
N GLY A 154 25.92 -13.00 3.54
CA GLY A 154 26.10 -14.01 2.49
C GLY A 154 26.78 -15.29 2.96
N GLU A 155 26.84 -15.56 4.26
CA GLU A 155 27.41 -16.79 4.79
C GLU A 155 26.51 -18.00 4.51
N SER A 156 27.13 -19.16 4.31
CA SER A 156 26.40 -20.41 4.06
C SER A 156 25.66 -20.90 5.32
N LYS A 157 24.59 -21.67 5.15
CA LYS A 157 23.92 -22.38 6.27
C LYS A 157 24.87 -23.25 7.09
N VAL A 158 25.88 -23.85 6.46
CA VAL A 158 26.90 -24.65 7.15
C VAL A 158 27.73 -23.77 8.07
N THR A 159 28.19 -22.61 7.58
CA THR A 159 28.94 -21.64 8.40
C THR A 159 28.08 -21.12 9.55
N ILE A 160 26.83 -20.73 9.29
CA ILE A 160 25.90 -20.23 10.32
C ILE A 160 25.69 -21.29 11.40
N LYS A 161 25.44 -22.54 11.00
CA LYS A 161 25.30 -23.67 11.92
C LYS A 161 26.55 -23.82 12.80
N GLN A 162 27.72 -23.95 12.18
CA GLN A 162 28.98 -24.15 12.90
C GLN A 162 29.25 -23.03 13.89
N TYR A 163 29.10 -21.77 13.46
CA TYR A 163 29.28 -20.62 14.33
C TYR A 163 28.35 -20.67 15.54
N VAL A 164 27.08 -21.01 15.35
CA VAL A 164 26.13 -21.07 16.47
C VAL A 164 26.43 -22.23 17.43
N GLU A 165 26.78 -23.42 16.90
CA GLU A 165 27.17 -24.57 17.72
C GLU A 165 28.43 -24.27 18.54
N GLU A 166 29.45 -23.63 17.94
CA GLU A 166 30.72 -23.32 18.61
C GLU A 166 30.62 -22.14 19.60
N ALA A 167 29.96 -21.05 19.21
CA ALA A 167 29.89 -19.83 20.02
C ALA A 167 28.85 -19.90 21.15
N PHE A 168 27.78 -20.69 20.97
CA PHE A 168 26.65 -20.72 21.92
C PHE A 168 26.32 -22.12 22.45
N GLY A 169 26.91 -23.18 21.89
CA GLY A 169 26.72 -24.55 22.40
C GLY A 169 25.32 -25.13 22.15
N TYR A 170 24.56 -24.58 21.21
CA TYR A 170 23.27 -25.17 20.82
C TYR A 170 23.47 -26.43 19.99
N ASN A 171 22.61 -27.43 20.17
CA ASN A 171 22.62 -28.65 19.36
C ASN A 171 21.74 -28.48 18.13
N LEU A 172 22.37 -28.17 16.98
CA LEU A 172 21.72 -27.98 15.68
C LEU A 172 21.92 -29.18 14.74
N SER A 173 22.32 -30.32 15.30
CA SER A 173 22.57 -31.56 14.54
C SER A 173 21.39 -32.52 14.52
N ARG A 174 20.33 -32.21 15.25
CA ARG A 174 19.02 -32.88 15.18
C ARG A 174 18.29 -32.49 13.90
N THR A 175 17.34 -33.32 13.48
CA THR A 175 16.47 -33.03 12.34
C THR A 175 15.04 -32.69 12.75
N LEU A 176 14.32 -31.95 11.91
CA LEU A 176 12.88 -31.69 12.12
C LEU A 176 12.07 -32.98 12.20
N LYS A 177 12.49 -34.02 11.47
CA LYS A 177 11.88 -35.35 11.52
C LYS A 177 11.99 -35.99 12.91
N GLU A 178 13.12 -35.78 13.60
CA GLU A 178 13.35 -36.28 14.96
C GLU A 178 12.63 -35.43 16.02
N ILE A 179 12.55 -34.11 15.80
CA ILE A 179 11.96 -33.15 16.76
C ILE A 179 10.43 -33.22 16.76
N ARG A 180 9.82 -33.20 15.57
CA ARG A 180 8.36 -33.07 15.36
C ARG A 180 7.48 -34.01 16.20
N PRO A 181 7.81 -35.31 16.40
CA PRO A 181 6.93 -36.22 17.14
C PRO A 181 6.80 -35.90 18.63
N ALA A 182 7.81 -35.26 19.24
CA ALA A 182 7.90 -35.10 20.70
C ALA A 182 7.94 -33.64 21.17
N TYR A 183 8.23 -32.70 20.29
CA TYR A 183 8.27 -31.27 20.62
C TYR A 183 6.88 -30.76 20.98
N ASN A 184 6.75 -29.91 22.00
CA ASN A 184 5.51 -29.26 22.43
C ASN A 184 5.87 -27.87 22.97
N MET A 185 4.93 -27.18 23.64
CA MET A 185 5.14 -25.83 24.17
C MET A 185 6.41 -25.72 25.02
N ASP A 186 7.37 -24.93 24.54
CA ASP A 186 8.59 -24.57 25.27
C ASP A 186 8.90 -23.09 25.05
N VAL A 187 8.69 -22.30 26.10
CA VAL A 187 8.89 -20.84 26.09
C VAL A 187 10.30 -20.44 26.50
N THR A 188 11.24 -21.39 26.60
CA THR A 188 12.63 -21.15 26.99
C THR A 188 13.51 -20.91 25.77
N CYS A 189 14.57 -20.11 25.91
CA CYS A 189 15.55 -19.98 24.82
C CYS A 189 16.15 -21.33 24.43
N GLN A 190 16.47 -22.18 25.41
CA GLN A 190 17.19 -23.43 25.18
C GLN A 190 16.35 -24.49 24.48
N GLY A 191 15.04 -24.42 24.64
CA GLY A 191 14.10 -25.37 24.04
C GLY A 191 13.41 -24.87 22.78
N SER A 192 13.47 -23.59 22.43
CA SER A 192 12.82 -23.06 21.22
C SER A 192 13.76 -22.44 20.18
N VAL A 193 14.86 -21.80 20.61
CA VAL A 193 15.80 -21.16 19.68
C VAL A 193 16.50 -22.19 18.77
N PRO A 194 17.05 -23.31 19.28
CA PRO A 194 17.64 -24.33 18.42
C PRO A 194 16.65 -24.92 17.41
N GLU A 195 15.39 -25.06 17.79
CA GLU A 195 14.31 -25.65 17.01
C GLU A 195 13.92 -24.72 15.86
N ALA A 196 13.80 -23.42 16.13
CA ALA A 196 13.62 -22.40 15.11
C ALA A 196 14.83 -22.31 14.15
N MET A 197 16.05 -22.43 14.68
CA MET A 197 17.25 -22.44 13.84
C MET A 197 17.33 -23.69 12.96
N ILE A 198 16.99 -24.87 13.47
CA ILE A 198 16.92 -26.11 12.67
C ILE A 198 15.84 -25.98 11.59
N ALA A 199 14.69 -25.36 11.90
CA ALA A 199 13.65 -25.08 10.92
C ALA A 199 14.15 -24.22 9.75
N PHE A 200 14.94 -23.18 10.05
CA PHE A 200 15.65 -22.41 9.04
C PHE A 200 16.71 -23.25 8.31
N LEU A 201 17.56 -24.00 9.02
CA LEU A 201 18.66 -24.75 8.41
C LEU A 201 18.17 -25.81 7.41
N GLU A 202 17.07 -26.49 7.70
CA GLU A 202 16.45 -27.49 6.81
C GLU A 202 15.59 -26.90 5.68
N SER A 203 15.37 -25.57 5.65
CA SER A 203 14.49 -24.96 4.65
C SER A 203 15.12 -24.84 3.27
N THR A 204 14.28 -24.66 2.25
CA THR A 204 14.72 -24.33 0.88
C THR A 204 14.48 -22.87 0.51
N ASP A 205 13.53 -22.23 1.17
CA ASP A 205 13.13 -20.83 0.97
C ASP A 205 12.52 -20.27 2.28
N PHE A 206 12.02 -19.02 2.21
CA PHE A 206 11.39 -18.36 3.35
C PHE A 206 10.11 -19.05 3.83
N GLU A 207 9.20 -19.36 2.90
CA GLU A 207 7.92 -20.00 3.24
C GLU A 207 8.17 -21.37 3.86
N ASP A 208 9.12 -22.13 3.32
CA ASP A 208 9.50 -23.42 3.82
C ASP A 208 10.07 -23.35 5.25
N ALA A 209 10.84 -22.31 5.58
CA ALA A 209 11.36 -22.10 6.94
C ALA A 209 10.24 -21.87 7.96
N VAL A 210 9.28 -21.02 7.61
CA VAL A 210 8.10 -20.74 8.45
C VAL A 210 7.25 -22.00 8.59
N ARG A 211 7.02 -22.73 7.49
CA ARG A 211 6.31 -24.02 7.52
C ARG A 211 7.00 -25.06 8.36
N ASN A 212 8.32 -25.14 8.29
CA ASN A 212 9.12 -26.05 9.10
C ASN A 212 8.93 -25.77 10.60
N ALA A 213 9.04 -24.50 11.00
CA ALA A 213 8.89 -24.07 12.39
C ALA A 213 7.48 -24.34 12.95
N ILE A 214 6.43 -24.08 12.17
CA ILE A 214 5.06 -24.36 12.60
C ILE A 214 4.79 -25.87 12.62
N SER A 215 5.36 -26.63 11.69
CA SER A 215 5.12 -28.07 11.56
C SER A 215 5.62 -28.90 12.75
N ILE A 216 6.46 -28.34 13.64
CA ILE A 216 6.87 -29.03 14.87
C ILE A 216 5.96 -28.74 16.07
N GLY A 217 5.09 -27.72 15.95
CA GLY A 217 4.14 -27.31 16.99
C GLY A 217 4.77 -26.54 18.16
N GLY A 218 4.07 -26.51 19.30
CA GLY A 218 4.45 -25.79 20.50
C GLY A 218 4.19 -24.28 20.42
N ASP A 219 5.23 -23.50 20.68
CA ASP A 219 5.25 -22.03 20.68
C ASP A 219 5.48 -21.52 19.25
N THR A 220 4.46 -21.70 18.39
CA THR A 220 4.62 -21.63 16.92
C THR A 220 4.74 -20.22 16.38
N ASP A 221 4.07 -19.22 16.96
CA ASP A 221 4.34 -17.80 16.68
C ASP A 221 5.80 -17.45 16.95
N THR A 222 6.30 -17.81 18.14
CA THR A 222 7.68 -17.46 18.53
C THR A 222 8.74 -18.18 17.68
N THR A 223 8.58 -19.49 17.49
CA THR A 223 9.55 -20.27 16.70
C THR A 223 9.53 -19.89 15.23
N ALA A 224 8.35 -19.59 14.65
CA ALA A 224 8.23 -19.10 13.28
C ALA A 224 8.74 -17.66 13.14
N CYS A 225 8.53 -16.80 14.13
CA CYS A 225 9.12 -15.46 14.19
C CYS A 225 10.65 -15.52 14.12
N ILE A 226 11.28 -16.34 14.97
CA ILE A 226 12.73 -16.52 14.98
C ILE A 226 13.21 -17.11 13.65
N ALA A 227 12.62 -18.22 13.19
CA ALA A 227 13.02 -18.88 11.95
C ALA A 227 12.84 -17.95 10.73
N GLY A 228 11.71 -17.25 10.66
CA GLY A 228 11.39 -16.28 9.61
C GLY A 228 12.36 -15.11 9.59
N SER A 229 12.79 -14.62 10.75
CA SER A 229 13.76 -13.51 10.83
C SER A 229 15.13 -13.86 10.23
N ILE A 230 15.59 -15.10 10.42
CA ILE A 230 16.84 -15.61 9.84
C ILE A 230 16.63 -15.94 8.36
N ALA A 231 15.49 -16.54 8.01
CA ALA A 231 15.15 -16.90 6.65
C ALA A 231 15.03 -15.67 5.73
N GLU A 232 14.41 -14.58 6.18
CA GLU A 232 14.38 -13.29 5.46
C GLU A 232 15.79 -12.80 5.15
N ALA A 233 16.70 -12.88 6.13
CA ALA A 233 18.08 -12.44 5.95
C ALA A 233 18.85 -13.28 4.92
N TYR A 234 18.50 -14.57 4.79
CA TYR A 234 19.18 -15.51 3.91
C TYR A 234 18.57 -15.59 2.49
N TYR A 235 17.25 -15.57 2.40
CA TYR A 235 16.48 -15.79 1.17
C TYR A 235 15.89 -14.50 0.58
N GLY A 236 15.75 -13.45 1.39
CA GLY A 236 14.87 -12.32 1.06
C GLY A 236 13.39 -12.69 1.20
N LEU A 237 12.53 -11.77 0.79
CA LEU A 237 11.08 -11.95 0.74
C LEU A 237 10.57 -11.71 -0.67
N THR A 238 9.40 -12.27 -0.97
CA THR A 238 8.67 -11.92 -2.20
C THR A 238 7.87 -10.63 -1.98
N PRO A 239 7.62 -9.83 -3.03
CA PRO A 239 6.79 -8.62 -2.91
C PRO A 239 5.40 -8.90 -2.35
N THR A 240 4.85 -10.09 -2.64
CA THR A 240 3.57 -10.52 -2.06
C THR A 240 3.63 -10.68 -0.55
N LEU A 241 4.68 -11.31 -0.02
CA LEU A 241 4.86 -11.47 1.42
C LEU A 241 5.13 -10.12 2.12
N GLU A 242 5.91 -9.24 1.50
CA GLU A 242 6.12 -7.88 2.01
C GLU A 242 4.81 -7.09 2.06
N LYS A 243 4.00 -7.16 0.99
CA LYS A 243 2.68 -6.55 0.94
C LYS A 243 1.75 -7.09 2.02
N GLU A 244 1.63 -8.41 2.16
CA GLU A 244 0.82 -9.04 3.21
C GLU A 244 1.27 -8.61 4.62
N CYS A 245 2.59 -8.52 4.86
CA CYS A 245 3.13 -7.99 6.11
C CYS A 245 2.66 -6.55 6.36
N PHE A 246 2.77 -5.67 5.35
CA PHE A 246 2.39 -4.27 5.45
C PHE A 246 0.88 -4.08 5.64
N GLU A 247 0.05 -4.87 4.97
CA GLU A 247 -1.41 -4.76 5.06
C GLU A 247 -1.95 -5.23 6.42
N ARG A 248 -1.24 -6.13 7.10
CA ARG A 248 -1.69 -6.76 8.36
C ARG A 248 -1.18 -6.10 9.63
N ILE A 249 -0.31 -5.09 9.54
CA ILE A 249 0.14 -4.30 10.70
C ILE A 249 -0.47 -2.89 10.72
N PRO A 250 -0.65 -2.27 11.91
CA PRO A 250 -1.13 -0.90 12.03
C PRO A 250 -0.16 0.13 11.45
N GLU A 251 -0.69 1.27 11.00
CA GLU A 251 0.09 2.34 10.33
C GLU A 251 1.29 2.85 11.14
N LYS A 252 1.17 2.91 12.48
CA LYS A 252 2.31 3.30 13.33
C LYS A 252 3.48 2.30 13.25
N MET A 253 3.20 0.99 13.16
CA MET A 253 4.24 -0.02 12.96
C MET A 253 4.85 0.10 11.56
N LYS A 254 4.01 0.34 10.53
CA LYS A 254 4.50 0.62 9.17
C LYS A 254 5.45 1.81 9.13
N SER A 255 5.20 2.86 9.92
CA SER A 255 6.11 4.01 10.03
C SER A 255 7.50 3.62 10.56
N VAL A 256 7.55 2.77 11.59
CA VAL A 256 8.82 2.24 12.13
C VAL A 256 9.54 1.41 11.08
N LEU A 257 8.83 0.53 10.36
CA LEU A 257 9.36 -0.25 9.26
C LEU A 257 9.98 0.64 8.17
N ARG A 258 9.22 1.63 7.68
CA ARG A 258 9.71 2.59 6.68
C ARG A 258 10.92 3.41 7.16
N HIS A 259 11.02 3.71 8.46
CA HIS A 259 12.19 4.38 9.01
C HIS A 259 13.38 3.41 9.10
N PHE A 260 13.13 2.18 9.50
CA PHE A 260 14.12 1.11 9.57
C PHE A 260 14.74 0.82 8.21
N ASP A 261 13.94 0.73 7.15
CA ASP A 261 14.41 0.52 5.78
C ASP A 261 15.32 1.67 5.33
N ARG A 262 14.89 2.91 5.56
CA ARG A 262 15.70 4.11 5.26
C ARG A 262 17.07 4.07 5.95
N VAL A 263 17.11 3.73 7.24
CA VAL A 263 18.36 3.64 8.01
C VAL A 263 19.27 2.50 7.53
N ARG A 264 18.69 1.43 6.99
CA ARG A 264 19.44 0.33 6.37
C ARG A 264 19.96 0.66 4.96
N GLY A 265 19.67 1.86 4.43
CA GLY A 265 19.97 2.20 3.04
C GLY A 265 19.06 1.50 2.03
N GLN A 266 17.91 0.97 2.47
CA GLN A 266 16.83 0.54 1.60
C GLN A 266 15.91 1.75 1.40
N GLU A 267 16.12 2.52 0.34
CA GLU A 267 15.06 3.39 -0.16
C GLU A 267 13.85 2.53 -0.51
N ILE A 268 12.65 3.00 -0.15
CA ILE A 268 11.39 2.31 -0.47
C ILE A 268 11.11 2.53 -1.95
N GLN A 269 11.74 1.74 -2.81
CA GLN A 269 11.36 1.50 -4.20
C GLN A 269 11.74 0.05 -4.53
N GLY A 270 10.90 -0.65 -5.31
CA GLY A 270 10.95 -2.11 -5.53
C GLY A 270 12.13 -2.64 -6.35
N GLU A 271 13.36 -2.22 -6.05
CA GLU A 271 14.57 -2.42 -6.85
C GLU A 271 15.77 -3.12 -6.14
N PRO A 272 15.82 -3.32 -4.81
CA PRO A 272 16.92 -4.06 -4.16
C PRO A 272 17.03 -5.55 -4.53
N ILE A 273 15.93 -6.17 -4.99
CA ILE A 273 15.87 -7.65 -5.15
C ILE A 273 16.75 -8.12 -6.30
N ILE A 274 16.64 -7.52 -7.49
CA ILE A 274 17.46 -7.88 -8.67
C ILE A 274 18.94 -7.63 -8.35
N GLU A 275 19.25 -6.49 -7.73
CA GLU A 275 20.63 -6.15 -7.37
C GLU A 275 21.23 -7.11 -6.33
N ALA A 276 20.46 -7.50 -5.31
CA ALA A 276 20.92 -8.42 -4.28
C ALA A 276 21.23 -9.81 -4.86
N VAL A 277 20.36 -10.34 -5.72
CA VAL A 277 20.58 -11.65 -6.35
C VAL A 277 21.72 -11.60 -7.37
N LEU A 278 21.88 -10.51 -8.11
CA LEU A 278 23.01 -10.31 -9.03
C LEU A 278 24.34 -10.27 -8.26
N ARG A 279 24.43 -9.52 -7.15
CA ARG A 279 25.64 -9.49 -6.31
C ARG A 279 26.00 -10.88 -5.77
N ARG A 280 25.00 -11.70 -5.44
CA ARG A 280 25.21 -13.07 -4.97
C ARG A 280 25.69 -13.98 -6.09
N TYR A 281 25.09 -13.90 -7.28
CA TYR A 281 25.53 -14.65 -8.46
C TYR A 281 26.96 -14.31 -8.87
N LEU A 282 27.34 -13.02 -8.85
CA LEU A 282 28.71 -12.58 -9.17
C LEU A 282 29.75 -13.06 -8.15
N LYS A 283 29.33 -13.42 -6.94
CA LYS A 283 30.21 -14.05 -5.92
C LYS A 283 30.25 -15.57 -6.05
N ASP A 284 29.17 -16.19 -6.50
CA ASP A 284 29.01 -17.63 -6.66
C ASP A 284 28.04 -17.95 -7.81
N GLU A 285 28.58 -18.41 -8.94
CA GLU A 285 27.83 -18.72 -10.17
C GLU A 285 27.11 -20.09 -10.11
N SER A 286 26.67 -20.51 -8.92
CA SER A 286 25.92 -21.75 -8.72
C SER A 286 24.56 -21.73 -9.45
N LYS A 287 24.04 -22.92 -9.76
CA LYS A 287 22.74 -23.08 -10.42
C LYS A 287 21.60 -22.48 -9.60
N GLU A 288 21.71 -22.57 -8.28
CA GLU A 288 20.77 -22.01 -7.31
C GLU A 288 20.74 -20.48 -7.38
N ASN A 289 21.91 -19.83 -7.49
CA ASN A 289 21.99 -18.37 -7.58
C ASN A 289 21.54 -17.86 -8.95
N MET A 290 21.87 -18.58 -10.04
CA MET A 290 21.33 -18.28 -11.37
C MET A 290 19.80 -18.39 -11.39
N ALA A 291 19.22 -19.43 -10.77
CA ALA A 291 17.76 -19.55 -10.66
C ALA A 291 17.14 -18.35 -9.92
N ALA A 292 17.76 -17.92 -8.81
CA ALA A 292 17.32 -16.75 -8.06
C ALA A 292 17.37 -15.44 -8.88
N VAL A 293 18.38 -15.26 -9.73
CA VAL A 293 18.46 -14.13 -10.67
C VAL A 293 17.29 -14.15 -11.66
N LEU A 294 17.05 -15.29 -12.31
CA LEU A 294 15.94 -15.43 -13.27
C LEU A 294 14.57 -15.22 -12.61
N ASP A 295 14.39 -15.70 -11.37
CA ASP A 295 13.15 -15.50 -10.60
C ASP A 295 12.93 -14.03 -10.22
N ALA A 296 13.99 -13.31 -9.83
CA ALA A 296 13.87 -11.89 -9.52
C ALA A 296 13.41 -11.06 -10.74
N PHE A 297 14.00 -11.31 -11.92
CA PHE A 297 13.57 -10.66 -13.17
C PHE A 297 12.12 -11.01 -13.53
N TYR A 298 11.73 -12.28 -13.39
CA TYR A 298 10.35 -12.72 -13.63
C TYR A 298 9.34 -12.01 -12.72
N MET A 299 9.62 -11.96 -11.41
CA MET A 299 8.72 -11.33 -10.44
C MET A 299 8.60 -9.83 -10.68
N ARG A 300 9.71 -9.15 -10.96
CA ARG A 300 9.68 -7.70 -11.25
C ARG A 300 8.93 -7.40 -12.55
N MET A 301 9.09 -8.23 -13.58
CA MET A 301 8.30 -8.16 -14.81
C MET A 301 6.80 -8.30 -14.55
N LYS A 302 6.41 -9.27 -13.71
CA LYS A 302 5.00 -9.50 -13.33
C LYS A 302 4.38 -8.31 -12.60
N ASP A 303 5.16 -7.62 -11.78
CA ASP A 303 4.73 -6.45 -11.00
C ASP A 303 4.78 -5.14 -11.81
N GLY A 304 4.96 -5.21 -13.14
CA GLY A 304 4.94 -4.06 -14.03
C GLY A 304 6.21 -3.22 -13.99
N GLY A 305 7.34 -3.80 -13.56
CA GLY A 305 8.63 -3.10 -13.49
C GLY A 305 9.22 -2.69 -14.84
N SER A 306 10.07 -1.67 -14.78
CA SER A 306 10.79 -1.08 -15.90
C SER A 306 12.29 -1.12 -15.64
N PHE A 307 13.09 -1.10 -16.71
CA PHE A 307 14.49 -0.70 -16.68
C PHE A 307 14.60 0.79 -16.97
N LEU A 308 15.59 1.44 -16.37
CA LEU A 308 15.93 2.83 -16.66
C LEU A 308 17.03 2.83 -17.72
N LEU A 309 16.73 3.46 -18.86
CA LEU A 309 17.67 3.56 -19.98
C LEU A 309 17.95 5.03 -20.31
N PRO A 310 19.17 5.37 -20.74
CA PRO A 310 19.45 6.63 -21.41
C PRO A 310 18.58 6.80 -22.68
N PRO A 311 18.14 8.02 -23.04
CA PRO A 311 17.32 8.26 -24.23
C PRO A 311 17.98 7.81 -25.53
N SER A 312 19.31 7.91 -25.60
CA SER A 312 20.12 7.43 -26.72
C SER A 312 19.98 5.91 -26.89
N GLU A 313 19.96 5.16 -25.80
CA GLU A 313 19.79 3.71 -25.81
C GLU A 313 18.36 3.30 -26.16
N VAL A 314 17.35 4.05 -25.69
CA VAL A 314 15.96 3.84 -26.13
C VAL A 314 15.79 4.10 -27.62
N GLN A 315 16.37 5.17 -28.15
CA GLN A 315 16.32 5.45 -29.60
C GLN A 315 17.02 4.35 -30.42
N ARG A 316 18.13 3.80 -29.92
CA ARG A 316 18.82 2.66 -30.55
C ARG A 316 17.95 1.41 -30.51
N PHE A 317 17.32 1.13 -29.37
CA PHE A 317 16.38 0.02 -29.21
C PHE A 317 15.19 0.14 -30.17
N ASP A 318 14.49 1.27 -30.18
CA ASP A 318 13.36 1.53 -31.07
C ASP A 318 13.75 1.41 -32.54
N ALA A 319 14.91 1.95 -32.94
CA ALA A 319 15.40 1.84 -34.32
C ALA A 319 15.74 0.39 -34.72
N CYS A 320 16.15 -0.47 -33.79
CA CYS A 320 16.36 -1.89 -34.07
C CYS A 320 15.03 -2.64 -34.20
N VAL A 321 14.06 -2.33 -33.32
CA VAL A 321 12.68 -2.85 -33.41
C VAL A 321 12.03 -2.48 -34.74
N GLU A 322 12.13 -1.21 -35.16
CA GLU A 322 11.58 -0.71 -36.42
C GLU A 322 12.19 -1.40 -37.66
N ARG A 323 13.50 -1.71 -37.60
CA ARG A 323 14.21 -2.40 -38.68
C ARG A 323 14.04 -3.93 -38.66
N GLY A 324 13.46 -4.48 -37.59
CA GLY A 324 13.39 -5.92 -37.37
C GLY A 324 14.78 -6.56 -37.20
N ASP A 325 15.75 -5.79 -36.72
CA ASP A 325 17.13 -6.21 -36.52
C ASP A 325 17.31 -6.71 -35.08
N TYR A 326 17.04 -8.00 -34.88
CA TYR A 326 17.06 -8.67 -33.58
C TYR A 326 18.40 -9.39 -33.29
N ASP A 327 19.28 -9.50 -34.29
CA ASP A 327 20.54 -10.24 -34.20
C ASP A 327 21.74 -9.35 -33.88
N SER A 328 21.57 -8.04 -33.97
CA SER A 328 22.57 -7.08 -33.54
C SER A 328 22.74 -7.15 -32.02
N VAL A 329 23.98 -7.37 -31.55
CA VAL A 329 24.33 -7.23 -30.13
C VAL A 329 24.11 -5.77 -29.74
N ILE A 330 23.02 -5.50 -29.02
CA ILE A 330 22.80 -4.18 -28.43
C ILE A 330 23.34 -4.23 -27.01
N SER A 331 24.51 -3.64 -26.82
CA SER A 331 24.99 -3.28 -25.48
C SER A 331 24.17 -2.07 -25.02
N ILE A 332 23.08 -2.33 -24.29
CA ILE A 332 22.20 -1.32 -23.71
C ILE A 332 22.57 -1.17 -22.25
N GLU A 333 22.87 0.04 -21.82
CA GLU A 333 23.01 0.34 -20.40
C GLU A 333 21.61 0.44 -19.78
N ALA A 334 21.20 -0.65 -19.12
CA ALA A 334 19.98 -0.70 -18.35
C ALA A 334 20.32 -0.63 -16.86
N TYR A 335 19.77 0.37 -16.19
CA TYR A 335 19.95 0.61 -14.76
C TYR A 335 18.72 0.12 -14.00
N THR A 336 18.97 -0.46 -12.82
CA THR A 336 17.92 -0.98 -11.93
C THR A 336 17.47 0.01 -10.88
N SER A 337 18.13 1.17 -10.76
CA SER A 337 17.77 2.27 -9.85
C SER A 337 18.30 3.62 -10.33
N ASP A 338 17.65 4.70 -9.90
CA ASP A 338 18.06 6.09 -10.20
C ASP A 338 19.50 6.37 -9.75
N GLY A 339 19.89 5.84 -8.57
CA GLY A 339 21.23 6.04 -8.02
C GLY A 339 22.35 5.50 -8.90
N GLU A 340 22.18 4.33 -9.52
CA GLU A 340 23.19 3.77 -10.45
C GLU A 340 23.19 4.51 -11.79
N PHE A 341 22.03 4.96 -12.28
CA PHE A 341 21.94 5.80 -13.47
C PHE A 341 22.76 7.10 -13.30
N PHE A 342 22.61 7.78 -12.17
CA PHE A 342 23.37 9.02 -11.90
C PHE A 342 24.86 8.80 -11.59
N MET A 343 25.27 7.61 -11.16
CA MET A 343 26.69 7.25 -10.98
C MET A 343 27.40 6.93 -12.30
N GLY A 344 26.66 6.58 -13.36
CA GLY A 344 27.18 6.26 -14.69
C GLY A 344 27.30 7.45 -15.65
N LEU A 345 26.77 8.62 -15.29
CA LEU A 345 26.84 9.84 -16.11
C LEU A 345 28.10 10.65 -15.76
N ASP A 346 28.92 10.97 -16.76
CA ASP A 346 30.03 11.92 -16.62
C ASP A 346 29.47 13.29 -16.20
N GLU A 347 30.11 13.93 -15.21
CA GLU A 347 29.71 15.22 -14.60
C GLU A 347 29.62 16.41 -15.58
N GLU A 348 29.92 16.23 -16.87
CA GLU A 348 29.95 17.29 -17.89
C GLU A 348 28.69 17.37 -18.77
N ASP A 349 27.71 16.47 -18.66
CA ASP A 349 26.49 16.54 -19.49
C ASP A 349 25.36 17.35 -18.81
N GLU A 350 25.49 18.67 -18.85
CA GLU A 350 24.47 19.63 -18.37
C GLU A 350 23.11 19.54 -19.12
N ASN A 351 22.98 18.65 -20.13
CA ASN A 351 21.74 18.39 -20.87
C ASN A 351 21.09 17.03 -20.55
N ALA A 352 21.60 16.24 -19.60
CA ALA A 352 21.04 14.94 -19.21
C ALA A 352 19.73 15.08 -18.38
N ASN A 353 18.72 15.75 -18.93
CA ASN A 353 17.35 15.42 -18.60
C ASN A 353 16.92 14.24 -19.47
N TYR A 354 15.96 13.46 -18.98
CA TYR A 354 15.33 12.28 -19.60
C TYR A 354 15.95 10.93 -19.18
N ILE A 355 15.49 10.41 -18.04
CA ILE A 355 15.38 8.96 -17.83
C ILE A 355 14.20 8.48 -18.69
N THR A 356 14.35 7.40 -19.44
CA THR A 356 13.23 6.76 -20.14
C THR A 356 13.05 5.35 -19.61
N GLU A 357 11.85 5.06 -19.10
CA GLU A 357 11.49 3.74 -18.61
C GLU A 357 11.10 2.81 -19.77
N VAL A 358 11.75 1.65 -19.84
CA VAL A 358 11.38 0.56 -20.76
C VAL A 358 10.90 -0.63 -19.93
N LYS A 359 9.69 -1.12 -20.19
CA LYS A 359 9.15 -2.26 -19.44
C LYS A 359 10.06 -3.48 -19.60
N ILE A 360 10.33 -4.18 -18.50
CA ILE A 360 11.16 -5.40 -18.50
C ILE A 360 10.61 -6.42 -19.52
N TYR A 361 9.29 -6.58 -19.58
CA TYR A 361 8.64 -7.49 -20.54
C TYR A 361 8.97 -7.19 -22.00
N ASP A 362 8.97 -5.91 -22.38
CA ASP A 362 9.17 -5.48 -23.77
C ASP A 362 10.63 -5.74 -24.18
N LEU A 363 11.58 -5.47 -23.27
CA LEU A 363 13.00 -5.77 -23.48
C LEU A 363 13.27 -7.28 -23.57
N LEU A 364 12.70 -8.09 -22.66
CA LEU A 364 12.83 -9.55 -22.70
C LEU A 364 12.24 -10.15 -23.97
N SER A 365 11.07 -9.63 -24.39
CA SER A 365 10.40 -10.06 -25.62
C SER A 365 11.22 -9.72 -26.87
N PHE A 366 11.98 -8.63 -26.85
CA PHE A 366 12.91 -8.28 -27.90
C PHE A 366 14.08 -9.27 -27.96
N ILE A 367 14.74 -9.54 -26.83
CA ILE A 367 15.87 -10.48 -26.73
C ILE A 367 15.44 -11.89 -27.18
N ALA A 368 14.26 -12.34 -26.76
CA ALA A 368 13.76 -13.68 -27.10
C ALA A 368 13.52 -13.92 -28.60
N LYS A 369 13.38 -12.84 -29.40
CA LYS A 369 13.19 -12.89 -30.86
C LYS A 369 14.48 -12.97 -31.65
N ALA A 370 15.64 -12.83 -31.02
CA ALA A 370 16.92 -12.97 -31.68
C ALA A 370 17.11 -14.38 -32.29
N THR A 371 17.66 -14.44 -33.49
CA THR A 371 17.94 -15.71 -34.20
C THR A 371 19.30 -16.27 -33.81
N ASP A 372 20.28 -15.39 -33.53
CA ASP A 372 21.56 -15.77 -32.93
C ASP A 372 21.36 -16.19 -31.45
N ALA A 373 22.04 -17.27 -31.04
CA ALA A 373 22.03 -17.74 -29.65
C ALA A 373 22.92 -16.87 -28.75
N GLU A 374 23.92 -16.20 -29.34
CA GLU A 374 24.84 -15.29 -28.65
C GLU A 374 24.29 -13.86 -28.58
N ALA A 375 23.05 -13.62 -29.00
CA ALA A 375 22.38 -12.34 -28.85
C ALA A 375 21.77 -12.18 -27.45
N GLY A 376 21.87 -10.97 -26.90
CA GLY A 376 21.56 -10.66 -25.52
C GLY A 376 21.95 -9.23 -25.16
N ILE A 377 21.68 -8.85 -23.91
CA ILE A 377 21.92 -7.50 -23.38
C ILE A 377 22.78 -7.60 -22.12
N ASP A 378 23.72 -6.67 -21.99
CA ASP A 378 24.51 -6.49 -20.78
C ASP A 378 23.77 -5.61 -19.78
N ILE A 379 23.49 -6.11 -18.58
CA ILE A 379 22.76 -5.38 -17.56
C ILE A 379 23.76 -4.82 -16.54
N ASN A 380 23.62 -3.51 -16.23
CA ASN A 380 24.39 -2.79 -15.21
C ASN A 380 25.89 -2.70 -15.51
N TYR A 381 26.24 -1.76 -16.40
CA TYR A 381 27.60 -1.48 -16.88
C TYR A 381 28.68 -1.67 -15.80
N ALA A 382 29.75 -2.40 -16.14
CA ALA A 382 30.87 -2.79 -15.26
C ALA A 382 30.57 -3.86 -14.17
N LYS A 383 29.39 -4.50 -14.17
CA LYS A 383 29.10 -5.70 -13.34
C LYS A 383 28.72 -6.96 -14.16
N ASN A 384 28.74 -6.89 -15.49
CA ASN A 384 28.73 -7.97 -16.48
C ASN A 384 27.71 -9.11 -16.23
N PHE A 385 26.41 -8.80 -16.04
CA PHE A 385 25.39 -9.84 -16.18
C PHE A 385 24.82 -9.83 -17.59
N TYR A 386 25.26 -10.81 -18.38
CA TYR A 386 24.81 -10.96 -19.76
C TYR A 386 23.51 -11.76 -19.83
N LEU A 387 22.41 -11.07 -20.11
CA LEU A 387 21.12 -11.69 -20.29
C LEU A 387 20.93 -12.13 -21.75
N ASN A 388 21.16 -13.42 -21.99
CA ASN A 388 21.05 -14.02 -23.33
C ASN A 388 19.62 -14.45 -23.70
N ARG A 389 19.44 -14.81 -24.97
CA ARG A 389 18.18 -15.31 -25.53
C ARG A 389 17.52 -16.43 -24.73
N ASP A 390 18.28 -17.42 -24.31
CA ASP A 390 17.72 -18.62 -23.69
C ASP A 390 17.26 -18.32 -22.25
N MET A 391 17.97 -17.42 -21.54
CA MET A 391 17.54 -16.87 -20.26
C MET A 391 16.28 -16.03 -20.40
N ALA A 392 16.20 -15.14 -21.40
CA ALA A 392 15.00 -14.35 -21.67
C ALA A 392 13.79 -15.25 -21.98
N LYS A 393 13.98 -16.29 -22.80
CA LYS A 393 12.95 -17.31 -23.05
C LYS A 393 12.56 -18.06 -21.78
N SER A 394 13.51 -18.41 -20.92
CA SER A 394 13.21 -19.07 -19.64
C SER A 394 12.38 -18.18 -18.70
N ILE A 395 12.67 -16.89 -18.63
CA ILE A 395 11.91 -15.92 -17.82
C ILE A 395 10.50 -15.75 -18.39
N LEU A 396 10.36 -15.59 -19.71
CA LEU A 396 9.06 -15.48 -20.38
C LEU A 396 8.25 -16.78 -20.26
N ALA A 397 8.89 -17.94 -20.40
CA ALA A 397 8.25 -19.24 -20.29
C ALA A 397 7.76 -19.54 -18.87
N LYS A 398 8.44 -19.08 -17.82
CA LYS A 398 7.90 -19.10 -16.44
C LYS A 398 6.61 -18.29 -16.32
N GLY A 399 6.45 -17.25 -17.15
CA GLY A 399 5.21 -16.52 -17.33
C GLY A 399 4.13 -17.29 -18.06
N GLU A 400 4.51 -18.19 -19.00
CA GLU A 400 3.62 -19.03 -19.80
C GLU A 400 3.18 -20.33 -19.09
N GLU A 401 4.06 -20.99 -18.32
CA GLU A 401 3.75 -22.20 -17.53
C GLU A 401 2.76 -21.92 -16.38
N ASN A 402 2.67 -20.66 -15.95
CA ASN A 402 1.67 -20.18 -14.99
C ASN A 402 0.49 -19.44 -15.66
N VAL A 403 0.24 -19.64 -16.97
CA VAL A 403 -0.98 -19.18 -17.67
C VAL A 403 -2.16 -20.11 -17.36
N ALA A 404 -2.40 -20.31 -16.06
CA ALA A 404 -3.73 -20.20 -15.51
C ALA A 404 -3.83 -18.77 -14.92
N HIS A 405 -4.01 -17.79 -15.82
CA HIS A 405 -4.09 -16.35 -15.51
C HIS A 405 -5.08 -16.02 -14.37
N PRO A 406 -4.87 -14.87 -13.69
CA PRO A 406 -5.65 -13.69 -14.08
C PRO A 406 -4.76 -12.52 -14.52
N ARG A 407 -5.09 -11.94 -15.67
CA ARG A 407 -4.62 -10.63 -16.13
C ARG A 407 -5.40 -9.53 -15.41
N GLY A 408 -4.73 -8.41 -15.10
CA GLY A 408 -5.35 -7.10 -15.07
C GLY A 408 -5.31 -6.35 -13.74
N LEU A 409 -4.16 -5.77 -13.39
CA LEU A 409 -4.08 -4.61 -12.51
C LEU A 409 -4.18 -3.35 -13.37
N TYR A 410 -5.36 -2.72 -13.37
CA TYR A 410 -5.60 -1.30 -13.62
C TYR A 410 -6.54 -0.83 -12.49
N LEU A 411 -6.19 0.24 -11.77
CA LEU A 411 -7.10 1.05 -10.92
C LEU A 411 -7.40 2.38 -11.68
N PRO A 412 -8.48 3.19 -11.46
CA PRO A 412 -9.70 3.07 -10.63
C PRO A 412 -11.06 3.54 -11.29
N MET A 413 -12.21 3.09 -10.73
CA MET A 413 -13.53 3.76 -10.36
C MET A 413 -14.39 4.66 -11.35
N PRO A 414 -15.71 4.91 -11.07
CA PRO A 414 -16.85 4.93 -12.04
C PRO A 414 -17.48 6.31 -12.45
N ASP A 415 -18.62 6.22 -13.18
CA ASP A 415 -19.77 7.14 -13.33
C ASP A 415 -20.11 7.81 -14.70
N THR A 416 -21.40 7.63 -15.02
CA THR A 416 -22.22 7.96 -16.20
C THR A 416 -22.23 9.46 -16.54
N ILE A 417 -22.24 9.82 -17.83
CA ILE A 417 -22.27 11.22 -18.30
C ILE A 417 -23.47 11.43 -19.24
N SER A 418 -24.37 12.35 -18.89
CA SER A 418 -25.35 12.91 -19.84
C SER A 418 -24.71 14.09 -20.57
N ILE A 419 -24.53 13.99 -21.89
CA ILE A 419 -23.83 14.99 -22.71
C ILE A 419 -24.85 15.79 -23.52
N SER A 420 -24.76 17.12 -23.46
CA SER A 420 -25.58 18.01 -24.27
C SER A 420 -25.00 18.15 -25.69
N PRO A 421 -25.81 18.34 -26.75
CA PRO A 421 -25.33 18.39 -28.14
C PRO A 421 -24.28 19.47 -28.46
N LYS A 422 -24.12 20.47 -27.58
CA LYS A 422 -23.10 21.53 -27.67
C LYS A 422 -21.68 21.03 -27.31
N ASP A 423 -21.57 19.89 -26.66
CA ASP A 423 -20.31 19.32 -26.17
C ASP A 423 -19.66 18.35 -27.19
N LEU A 424 -20.31 18.14 -28.34
CA LEU A 424 -19.83 17.30 -29.45
C LEU A 424 -18.78 18.04 -30.31
N SER A 425 -17.57 18.19 -29.78
CA SER A 425 -16.43 18.69 -30.54
C SER A 425 -15.82 17.61 -31.47
N PRO A 426 -15.11 17.97 -32.55
CA PRO A 426 -14.37 17.01 -33.38
C PRO A 426 -13.35 16.16 -32.60
N LYS A 427 -12.80 16.70 -31.49
CA LYS A 427 -11.95 15.98 -30.54
C LYS A 427 -12.70 14.88 -29.78
N PHE A 428 -13.99 15.09 -29.48
CA PHE A 428 -14.85 14.07 -28.86
C PHE A 428 -15.09 12.91 -29.82
N ILE A 429 -15.32 13.19 -31.11
CA ILE A 429 -15.61 12.17 -32.13
C ILE A 429 -14.38 11.31 -32.48
N SER A 430 -13.15 11.84 -32.44
CA SER A 430 -11.95 11.02 -32.70
C SER A 430 -11.64 10.02 -31.57
N GLY A 431 -12.19 10.21 -30.37
CA GLY A 431 -12.02 9.32 -29.23
C GLY A 431 -12.97 8.12 -29.19
N VAL A 432 -14.04 8.11 -30.01
CA VAL A 432 -15.12 7.09 -29.99
C VAL A 432 -14.90 6.04 -31.08
N ARG A 433 -13.82 5.26 -31.00
CA ARG A 433 -13.56 4.16 -31.96
C ARG A 433 -13.95 2.76 -31.48
N PHE A 434 -14.42 2.59 -30.25
CA PHE A 434 -14.80 1.28 -29.72
C PHE A 434 -16.03 1.37 -28.80
N CYS A 435 -17.20 1.06 -29.35
CA CYS A 435 -18.45 0.84 -28.61
C CYS A 435 -18.96 -0.58 -28.90
N PHE A 436 -19.53 -1.23 -27.90
CA PHE A 436 -20.18 -2.53 -28.05
C PHE A 436 -21.66 -2.35 -27.72
N MET A 437 -22.54 -2.75 -28.64
CA MET A 437 -23.99 -2.77 -28.46
C MET A 437 -24.72 -1.41 -28.57
N CYS A 438 -25.80 -1.44 -29.34
CA CYS A 438 -26.77 -0.38 -29.55
C CYS A 438 -28.14 -1.00 -29.24
N THR A 439 -28.83 -0.54 -28.20
CA THR A 439 -30.21 -0.93 -27.92
C THR A 439 -31.14 0.21 -28.32
N TYR A 440 -32.19 -0.12 -29.07
CA TYR A 440 -33.24 0.83 -29.46
C TYR A 440 -34.51 0.49 -28.67
N ASP A 441 -35.01 1.46 -27.91
CA ASP A 441 -36.29 1.36 -27.22
C ASP A 441 -37.39 2.03 -28.08
N VAL A 442 -38.29 1.19 -28.61
CA VAL A 442 -39.39 1.58 -29.49
C VAL A 442 -40.45 2.40 -28.75
N TYR A 443 -40.54 2.30 -27.42
CA TYR A 443 -41.56 2.99 -26.63
C TYR A 443 -41.13 4.37 -26.17
N ASN A 444 -39.83 4.61 -26.01
CA ASN A 444 -39.30 5.85 -25.43
C ASN A 444 -38.50 6.72 -26.41
N ASN A 445 -38.21 6.27 -27.65
CA ASN A 445 -37.45 7.01 -28.66
C ASN A 445 -36.04 7.47 -28.21
N TYR A 446 -35.28 6.57 -27.57
CA TYR A 446 -33.86 6.78 -27.25
C TYR A 446 -32.97 5.67 -27.83
N CYS A 447 -31.69 5.98 -28.01
CA CYS A 447 -30.61 5.06 -28.36
C CYS A 447 -29.54 5.06 -27.26
N GLU A 448 -29.05 3.89 -26.88
CA GLU A 448 -28.00 3.74 -25.87
C GLU A 448 -26.72 3.13 -26.44
N LEU A 449 -25.58 3.70 -26.07
CA LEU A 449 -24.25 3.24 -26.47
C LEU A 449 -23.41 2.89 -25.23
N TYR A 450 -22.79 1.71 -25.27
CA TYR A 450 -21.95 1.21 -24.18
C TYR A 450 -20.48 1.29 -24.58
N HIS A 451 -19.67 1.94 -23.75
CA HIS A 451 -18.25 2.20 -24.01
C HIS A 451 -17.34 1.29 -23.16
N ARG A 452 -16.11 1.03 -23.64
CA ARG A 452 -15.14 0.11 -23.02
C ARG A 452 -14.68 0.48 -21.60
N ASN A 453 -15.02 1.66 -21.11
CA ASN A 453 -14.70 2.15 -19.76
C ASN A 453 -15.91 2.08 -18.80
N GLY A 454 -16.94 1.31 -19.15
CA GLY A 454 -18.13 1.14 -18.29
C GLY A 454 -19.15 2.27 -18.35
N LYS A 455 -18.96 3.29 -19.20
CA LYS A 455 -19.92 4.39 -19.36
C LYS A 455 -21.04 4.05 -20.33
N ILE A 456 -22.28 4.41 -19.95
CA ILE A 456 -23.48 4.33 -20.77
C ILE A 456 -23.83 5.73 -21.27
N TYR A 457 -24.05 5.86 -22.58
CA TYR A 457 -24.44 7.12 -23.22
C TYR A 457 -25.82 6.98 -23.84
N ARG A 458 -26.77 7.81 -23.42
CA ARG A 458 -28.17 7.79 -23.90
C ARG A 458 -28.46 9.00 -24.77
N TYR A 459 -29.10 8.79 -25.92
CA TYR A 459 -29.40 9.81 -26.93
C TYR A 459 -30.89 9.82 -27.30
N ASP A 460 -31.52 10.99 -27.25
CA ASP A 460 -32.88 11.20 -27.75
C ASP A 460 -32.87 11.21 -29.28
N ILE A 461 -33.73 10.41 -29.89
CA ILE A 461 -33.87 10.27 -31.34
C ILE A 461 -35.24 10.69 -31.84
N SER A 462 -36.02 11.40 -31.01
CA SER A 462 -37.28 12.00 -31.44
C SER A 462 -37.06 13.29 -32.27
N GLY A 463 -37.74 13.38 -33.42
CA GLY A 463 -37.89 14.60 -34.21
C GLY A 463 -36.96 14.76 -35.43
N ASP A 464 -37.42 15.56 -36.40
CA ASP A 464 -36.66 15.92 -37.61
C ASP A 464 -35.65 17.03 -37.31
N HIS A 465 -34.49 16.62 -36.79
CA HIS A 465 -33.41 17.52 -36.45
C HIS A 465 -32.10 17.05 -37.08
N LYS A 466 -31.31 18.02 -37.54
CA LYS A 466 -29.94 17.91 -38.08
C LYS A 466 -28.98 16.96 -37.31
N ASN A 467 -29.32 16.58 -36.08
CA ASN A 467 -28.55 15.71 -35.20
C ASN A 467 -28.68 14.22 -35.56
N VAL A 468 -29.84 13.75 -36.03
CA VAL A 468 -30.02 12.36 -36.49
C VAL A 468 -29.14 12.07 -37.71
N LYS A 469 -28.99 13.05 -38.61
CA LYS A 469 -28.11 12.97 -39.80
C LYS A 469 -26.63 12.73 -39.47
N LYS A 470 -26.13 13.23 -38.33
CA LYS A 470 -24.73 13.04 -37.89
C LYS A 470 -24.50 11.65 -37.31
N ILE A 471 -25.47 11.09 -36.60
CA ILE A 471 -25.40 9.72 -36.07
C ILE A 471 -25.51 8.69 -37.21
N CYS A 472 -26.39 8.94 -38.19
CA CYS A 472 -26.50 8.12 -39.41
C CYS A 472 -25.26 8.14 -40.32
N GLN A 473 -24.33 9.09 -40.16
CA GLN A 473 -23.05 9.10 -40.89
C GLN A 473 -22.03 8.10 -40.34
N VAL A 474 -22.15 7.73 -39.05
CA VAL A 474 -21.22 6.85 -38.34
C VAL A 474 -21.72 5.40 -38.30
N PHE A 475 -23.05 5.18 -38.32
CA PHE A 475 -23.67 3.86 -38.27
C PHE A 475 -24.54 3.56 -39.52
N PRO A 476 -24.03 2.77 -40.49
CA PRO A 476 -24.69 2.56 -41.80
C PRO A 476 -26.07 1.90 -41.74
N ALA A 477 -26.38 1.10 -40.71
CA ALA A 477 -27.68 0.44 -40.54
C ALA A 477 -28.81 1.43 -40.17
N LEU A 478 -28.50 2.42 -39.31
CA LEU A 478 -29.41 3.52 -38.94
C LEU A 478 -29.66 4.49 -40.10
N LYS A 479 -28.71 4.61 -41.03
CA LYS A 479 -28.87 5.39 -42.26
C LYS A 479 -29.98 4.83 -43.15
N LYS A 480 -30.01 3.50 -43.36
CA LYS A 480 -31.06 2.82 -44.16
C LYS A 480 -32.46 2.94 -43.55
N PHE A 481 -32.58 2.88 -42.23
CA PHE A 481 -33.85 3.07 -41.52
C PHE A 481 -34.40 4.49 -41.71
N ASN A 482 -33.54 5.50 -41.60
CA ASN A 482 -33.92 6.90 -41.74
C ASN A 482 -34.23 7.30 -43.20
N GLU A 483 -33.50 6.75 -44.17
CA GLU A 483 -33.75 6.97 -45.61
C GLU A 483 -35.06 6.35 -46.11
N SER A 484 -35.66 5.42 -45.35
CA SER A 484 -36.95 4.79 -45.66
C SER A 484 -38.18 5.59 -45.20
N GLY A 485 -37.98 6.80 -44.66
CA GLY A 485 -39.04 7.73 -44.29
C GLY A 485 -39.90 7.31 -43.09
N GLY A 486 -39.46 6.30 -42.33
CA GLY A 486 -40.11 5.87 -41.08
C GLY A 486 -41.56 5.40 -41.23
N GLN A 487 -42.05 5.17 -42.44
CA GLN A 487 -43.49 5.05 -42.68
C GLN A 487 -44.03 3.64 -42.88
N ASN A 488 -43.21 2.58 -42.93
CA ASN A 488 -43.75 1.20 -42.98
C ASN A 488 -42.79 0.07 -42.54
N GLY A 489 -41.73 0.37 -41.78
CA GLY A 489 -40.83 -0.67 -41.27
C GLY A 489 -40.98 -0.82 -39.76
N LYS A 490 -41.83 -1.73 -39.29
CA LYS A 490 -41.54 -2.36 -38.00
C LYS A 490 -40.14 -2.98 -38.12
N LEU A 491 -39.31 -2.84 -37.08
CA LEU A 491 -38.05 -3.57 -36.93
C LEU A 491 -38.28 -5.09 -36.68
N GLU A 492 -39.44 -5.61 -37.05
CA GLU A 492 -39.85 -7.00 -36.93
C GLU A 492 -39.83 -7.59 -38.36
N GLU A 493 -39.12 -8.71 -38.54
CA GLU A 493 -39.09 -9.51 -39.77
C GLU A 493 -38.31 -8.95 -40.98
N TRP A 494 -37.04 -8.59 -40.78
CA TRP A 494 -36.05 -9.07 -41.76
C TRP A 494 -35.55 -10.40 -41.24
N GLU A 495 -35.91 -11.49 -41.91
CA GLU A 495 -35.28 -12.79 -41.72
C GLU A 495 -33.77 -12.59 -41.74
N TRP A 496 -33.17 -12.75 -40.56
CA TRP A 496 -31.74 -12.63 -40.38
C TRP A 496 -31.11 -13.81 -41.11
N ASN A 497 -30.66 -13.56 -42.34
CA ASN A 497 -29.89 -14.54 -43.10
C ASN A 497 -28.56 -14.71 -42.36
N TYR A 498 -28.44 -15.84 -41.66
CA TYR A 498 -27.41 -16.19 -40.66
C TYR A 498 -25.96 -16.21 -41.17
N TYR A 499 -25.70 -15.75 -42.39
CA TYR A 499 -24.39 -15.77 -43.05
C TYR A 499 -23.77 -14.39 -43.33
N GLU A 500 -24.49 -13.26 -43.15
CA GLU A 500 -23.92 -11.93 -43.43
C GLU A 500 -24.12 -10.89 -42.31
N LEU A 501 -24.57 -11.31 -41.13
CA LEU A 501 -24.51 -10.49 -39.91
C LEU A 501 -24.05 -11.33 -38.70
N GLY A 502 -22.92 -12.00 -38.87
CA GLY A 502 -22.06 -12.35 -37.74
C GLY A 502 -21.42 -11.07 -37.20
N ALA A 503 -22.19 -10.16 -36.60
CA ALA A 503 -21.62 -9.12 -35.76
C ALA A 503 -21.19 -9.79 -34.46
N TRP A 504 -19.89 -9.98 -34.32
CA TRP A 504 -19.26 -10.64 -33.18
C TRP A 504 -19.65 -9.96 -31.87
N VAL A 505 -20.43 -10.68 -31.07
CA VAL A 505 -20.40 -10.56 -29.62
C VAL A 505 -19.04 -11.09 -29.17
N PHE A 506 -18.09 -10.22 -28.83
CA PHE A 506 -16.96 -10.61 -27.97
C PHE A 506 -17.49 -10.80 -26.54
N ALA A 507 -18.23 -11.89 -26.32
CA ALA A 507 -18.43 -12.39 -24.97
C ALA A 507 -17.06 -12.87 -24.50
N HIS A 508 -16.47 -12.13 -23.57
CA HIS A 508 -15.25 -12.51 -22.88
C HIS A 508 -15.38 -13.96 -22.38
N ALA A 509 -14.35 -14.79 -22.60
CA ALA A 509 -14.36 -16.22 -22.27
C ALA A 509 -14.73 -16.49 -20.81
N GLU A 510 -14.41 -15.56 -19.91
CA GLU A 510 -14.70 -15.65 -18.48
C GLU A 510 -16.19 -15.61 -18.14
N VAL A 511 -17.02 -14.86 -18.88
CA VAL A 511 -18.47 -14.78 -18.58
C VAL A 511 -19.19 -16.08 -18.96
N LYS A 512 -18.82 -16.66 -20.10
CA LYS A 512 -19.31 -18.00 -20.50
C LYS A 512 -18.80 -19.09 -19.55
N LYS A 513 -17.57 -18.95 -19.04
CA LYS A 513 -16.93 -19.92 -18.14
C LYS A 513 -17.53 -19.87 -16.73
N ALA A 514 -17.82 -18.68 -16.19
CA ALA A 514 -18.47 -18.50 -14.89
C ALA A 514 -19.91 -19.04 -14.89
N TYR A 515 -20.69 -18.78 -15.95
CA TYR A 515 -22.04 -19.35 -16.07
C TYR A 515 -22.02 -20.88 -16.20
N LYS A 516 -21.13 -21.41 -17.05
CA LYS A 516 -20.93 -22.86 -17.21
C LYS A 516 -20.52 -23.55 -15.89
N MET A 517 -19.65 -22.92 -15.10
CA MET A 517 -19.24 -23.44 -13.78
C MET A 517 -20.39 -23.49 -12.77
N ARG A 518 -21.33 -22.53 -12.83
CA ARG A 518 -22.43 -22.42 -11.86
C ARG A 518 -23.65 -23.27 -12.21
N THR A 519 -23.99 -23.41 -13.49
CA THR A 519 -25.26 -24.03 -13.93
C THR A 519 -25.09 -25.35 -14.68
N GLY A 520 -23.88 -25.69 -15.14
CA GLY A 520 -23.58 -26.93 -15.84
C GLY A 520 -24.12 -27.03 -17.29
N HIS A 521 -24.75 -25.99 -17.82
CA HIS A 521 -25.30 -25.98 -19.19
C HIS A 521 -24.36 -25.28 -20.17
N THR A 522 -24.24 -25.78 -21.41
CA THR A 522 -23.30 -25.27 -22.43
C THR A 522 -23.94 -24.58 -23.63
N ASP A 523 -25.27 -24.61 -23.76
CA ASP A 523 -25.93 -24.11 -24.96
C ASP A 523 -26.53 -22.72 -24.74
N CYS A 524 -26.21 -21.82 -25.67
CA CYS A 524 -26.68 -20.45 -25.72
C CYS A 524 -28.20 -20.43 -25.93
N LEU A 525 -28.98 -20.10 -24.89
CA LEU A 525 -30.39 -19.76 -25.03
C LEU A 525 -30.65 -18.41 -24.39
N THR A 526 -30.98 -17.47 -25.29
CA THR A 526 -31.78 -16.24 -25.12
C THR A 526 -32.14 -15.88 -23.68
N TRP A 527 -31.43 -14.90 -23.13
CA TRP A 527 -31.90 -14.23 -21.92
C TRP A 527 -33.18 -13.46 -22.27
N SER A 528 -34.22 -13.58 -21.45
CA SER A 528 -35.24 -12.55 -21.43
C SER A 528 -34.67 -11.30 -20.75
N PRO A 529 -35.06 -10.07 -21.15
CA PRO A 529 -34.58 -8.83 -20.53
C PRO A 529 -34.76 -8.79 -19.01
N ASP A 530 -35.78 -9.48 -18.49
CA ASP A 530 -36.10 -9.50 -17.06
C ASP A 530 -35.10 -10.35 -16.24
N ASP A 531 -34.61 -11.46 -16.80
CA ASP A 531 -33.62 -12.34 -16.15
C ASP A 531 -32.22 -11.69 -16.09
N ALA A 532 -31.91 -10.86 -17.10
CA ALA A 532 -30.69 -10.05 -17.16
C ALA A 532 -30.68 -8.97 -16.07
N TYR A 533 -31.83 -8.32 -15.89
CA TYR A 533 -32.00 -7.20 -14.98
C TYR A 533 -31.94 -7.63 -13.51
N MET A 534 -32.55 -8.77 -13.17
CA MET A 534 -32.49 -9.31 -11.80
C MET A 534 -31.09 -9.75 -11.37
N THR A 535 -30.33 -10.39 -12.26
CA THR A 535 -28.97 -10.85 -11.96
C THR A 535 -28.01 -9.67 -11.74
N ILE A 536 -28.19 -8.58 -12.49
CA ILE A 536 -27.40 -7.35 -12.31
C ILE A 536 -27.82 -6.61 -11.03
N GLN A 537 -29.10 -6.56 -10.68
CA GLN A 537 -29.54 -5.97 -9.41
C GLN A 537 -29.05 -6.74 -8.18
N GLU A 538 -28.93 -8.07 -8.24
CA GLU A 538 -28.37 -8.87 -7.14
C GLU A 538 -26.85 -8.68 -7.01
N LEU A 539 -26.13 -8.51 -8.13
CA LEU A 539 -24.71 -8.15 -8.14
C LEU A 539 -24.45 -6.72 -7.64
N LEU A 540 -25.35 -5.77 -7.91
CA LEU A 540 -25.24 -4.38 -7.46
C LEU A 540 -25.71 -4.16 -5.99
N LYS A 541 -26.43 -5.12 -5.41
CA LYS A 541 -26.87 -5.05 -3.99
C LYS A 541 -25.80 -5.48 -2.99
N GLU A 542 -24.71 -6.12 -3.44
CA GLU A 542 -23.53 -6.37 -2.58
C GLU A 542 -22.54 -5.19 -2.57
N GLU A 543 -22.72 -4.17 -3.42
CA GLU A 543 -21.97 -2.90 -3.34
C GLU A 543 -22.79 -1.82 -2.64
N ASP A 544 -22.95 -1.96 -1.32
CA ASP A 544 -23.07 -0.78 -0.47
C ASP A 544 -21.76 0.02 -0.66
N MET A 545 -21.83 1.06 -1.49
CA MET A 545 -20.72 1.98 -1.76
C MET A 545 -20.17 2.53 -0.44
N VAL A 546 -19.01 2.02 -0.03
CA VAL A 546 -18.21 2.60 1.04
C VAL A 546 -17.80 4.01 0.60
N PHE A 547 -18.36 5.02 1.25
CA PHE A 547 -17.88 6.40 1.11
C PHE A 547 -16.35 6.38 1.30
N THR A 548 -15.61 6.83 0.28
CA THR A 548 -14.15 6.92 0.31
C THR A 548 -13.77 8.37 0.56
N PRO A 549 -13.27 8.72 1.76
CA PRO A 549 -12.78 10.06 2.09
C PRO A 549 -11.73 10.57 1.09
N MET A 550 -11.69 11.89 0.86
CA MET A 550 -10.68 12.53 0.00
C MET A 550 -9.26 12.17 0.45
N SER A 551 -8.41 11.73 -0.47
CA SER A 551 -6.96 11.62 -0.23
C SER A 551 -6.33 13.01 -0.33
N ILE A 552 -5.74 13.52 0.77
CA ILE A 552 -5.07 14.84 0.82
C ILE A 552 -3.56 14.62 0.99
N HIS A 553 -2.79 14.82 -0.09
CA HIS A 553 -1.33 14.73 -0.04
C HIS A 553 -0.70 16.00 0.55
N ALA A 554 0.44 15.86 1.25
CA ALA A 554 1.14 16.97 1.90
C ALA A 554 1.58 18.09 0.93
N ASP A 555 1.84 17.75 -0.34
CA ASP A 555 2.21 18.71 -1.40
C ASP A 555 0.99 19.31 -2.12
N ALA A 556 -0.22 18.76 -1.97
CA ALA A 556 -1.43 19.24 -2.64
C ALA A 556 -1.89 20.63 -2.15
N ILE A 557 -1.29 21.12 -1.07
CA ILE A 557 -1.62 22.44 -0.48
C ILE A 557 -0.61 23.52 -0.89
N ARG A 558 0.54 23.16 -1.50
CA ARG A 558 1.45 24.13 -2.15
C ARG A 558 0.78 24.88 -3.30
N THR A 559 -0.26 24.29 -3.88
CA THR A 559 -1.00 24.77 -5.06
C THR A 559 -2.44 25.11 -4.72
N MET A 560 -2.78 25.44 -3.46
CA MET A 560 -4.18 25.73 -3.11
C MET A 560 -4.78 26.90 -3.91
N SER A 561 -3.98 27.86 -4.40
CA SER A 561 -4.42 28.87 -5.37
C SER A 561 -4.68 28.29 -6.76
N ASP A 562 -3.88 27.30 -7.17
CA ASP A 562 -3.91 26.72 -8.52
C ASP A 562 -4.99 25.64 -8.63
N TYR A 563 -5.30 24.93 -7.54
CA TYR A 563 -6.45 24.00 -7.43
C TYR A 563 -7.80 24.72 -7.48
N GLN A 564 -7.82 26.04 -7.29
CA GLN A 564 -9.03 26.88 -7.28
C GLN A 564 -9.37 27.47 -8.64
N HIS A 565 -8.43 27.55 -9.58
CA HIS A 565 -8.70 28.16 -10.89
C HIS A 565 -9.37 27.20 -11.90
N ASP A 566 -9.34 25.89 -11.65
CA ASP A 566 -9.89 24.88 -12.57
C ASP A 566 -11.22 24.23 -12.10
N ARG A 567 -11.78 24.63 -10.96
CA ARG A 567 -13.09 24.11 -10.48
C ARG A 567 -14.22 25.11 -10.75
N GLU A 568 -15.15 24.76 -11.65
CA GLU A 568 -16.35 25.54 -11.90
C GLU A 568 -17.15 25.80 -10.60
N GLY A 569 -17.52 27.05 -10.33
CA GLY A 569 -18.49 27.41 -9.28
C GLY A 569 -17.95 28.00 -7.97
N ILE A 570 -16.63 28.14 -7.78
CA ILE A 570 -16.07 28.87 -6.63
C ILE A 570 -15.90 30.35 -6.99
N PRO A 571 -16.51 31.31 -6.25
CA PRO A 571 -16.36 32.72 -6.55
C PRO A 571 -14.91 33.21 -6.31
N SER A 572 -14.49 34.23 -7.07
CA SER A 572 -13.16 34.83 -6.91
C SER A 572 -12.90 35.31 -5.47
N GLY A 573 -11.68 35.07 -4.97
CA GLY A 573 -11.27 35.43 -3.60
C GLY A 573 -11.74 34.45 -2.51
N TRP A 574 -12.36 33.33 -2.88
CA TRP A 574 -12.71 32.26 -1.93
C TRP A 574 -11.71 31.10 -1.99
N ILE A 575 -11.51 30.48 -0.82
CA ILE A 575 -10.85 29.19 -0.71
C ILE A 575 -11.86 28.13 -0.27
N TYR A 576 -11.80 26.96 -0.91
CA TYR A 576 -12.68 25.83 -0.60
C TYR A 576 -11.97 24.50 -0.83
N LEU A 577 -11.95 23.66 0.20
CA LEU A 577 -11.45 22.29 0.15
C LEU A 577 -12.51 21.34 0.69
N GLY A 578 -13.23 20.67 -0.20
CA GLY A 578 -14.29 19.74 0.14
C GLY A 578 -15.05 19.23 -1.08
N ASN A 579 -16.02 18.36 -0.83
CA ASN A 579 -17.00 17.80 -1.76
C ASN A 579 -18.40 17.83 -1.10
N ASP A 580 -19.36 17.02 -1.56
CA ASP A 580 -20.71 17.00 -1.00
C ASP A 580 -20.83 16.29 0.36
N TYR A 581 -19.85 15.47 0.73
CA TYR A 581 -19.83 14.68 1.97
C TYR A 581 -18.84 15.21 3.02
N GLU A 582 -17.77 15.90 2.62
CA GLU A 582 -16.75 16.43 3.53
C GLU A 582 -16.28 17.84 3.13
N ARG A 583 -15.90 18.65 4.11
CA ARG A 583 -15.39 20.02 3.97
C ARG A 583 -14.34 20.29 5.03
N TYR A 584 -13.11 20.43 4.57
CA TYR A 584 -11.98 20.79 5.42
C TYR A 584 -11.79 22.30 5.53
N VAL A 585 -11.95 23.05 4.43
CA VAL A 585 -11.67 24.49 4.41
C VAL A 585 -12.78 25.25 3.66
N LEU A 586 -13.18 26.39 4.23
CA LEU A 586 -14.00 27.41 3.57
C LEU A 586 -13.56 28.78 4.08
N GLY A 587 -13.22 29.72 3.19
CA GLY A 587 -12.81 31.05 3.64
C GLY A 587 -12.67 32.08 2.53
N GLN A 588 -12.42 33.31 2.95
CA GLN A 588 -11.92 34.37 2.08
C GLN A 588 -10.66 34.94 2.72
N PRO A 589 -9.47 34.51 2.28
CA PRO A 589 -8.23 34.98 2.84
C PRO A 589 -7.94 36.43 2.43
N GLY A 590 -7.36 37.19 3.35
CA GLY A 590 -6.84 38.54 3.19
C GLY A 590 -5.37 38.58 3.62
N GLU A 591 -4.85 39.77 3.93
CA GLU A 591 -3.46 39.91 4.41
C GLU A 591 -3.32 39.45 5.87
N ARG A 592 -4.37 39.64 6.68
CA ARG A 592 -4.41 39.31 8.11
C ARG A 592 -5.57 38.38 8.42
N ASN A 593 -5.27 37.09 8.44
CA ASN A 593 -6.28 36.04 8.56
C ASN A 593 -6.54 35.61 10.02
N ILE A 594 -7.80 35.31 10.31
CA ILE A 594 -8.22 34.54 11.50
C ILE A 594 -8.70 33.15 11.09
N LEU A 595 -8.18 32.11 11.76
CA LEU A 595 -8.66 30.74 11.63
C LEU A 595 -9.80 30.51 12.62
N VAL A 596 -10.90 29.95 12.16
CA VAL A 596 -12.09 29.68 12.97
C VAL A 596 -12.33 28.17 12.99
N LEU A 597 -12.43 27.60 14.19
CA LEU A 597 -12.68 26.19 14.41
C LEU A 597 -14.09 25.99 14.94
N GLY A 598 -14.93 25.30 14.15
CA GLY A 598 -16.28 24.90 14.55
C GLY A 598 -16.34 23.44 15.01
N VAL A 599 -17.21 23.13 16.00
CA VAL A 599 -17.50 21.72 16.35
C VAL A 599 -18.48 21.11 15.36
N ASN A 600 -19.45 21.90 14.91
CA ASN A 600 -20.57 21.39 14.14
C ASN A 600 -20.18 21.16 12.67
N PRO A 601 -20.59 20.04 12.07
CA PRO A 601 -20.69 19.87 10.63
C PRO A 601 -21.42 21.08 10.03
N SER A 602 -20.91 21.62 8.92
CA SER A 602 -21.56 22.75 8.25
C SER A 602 -21.73 22.43 6.78
N THR A 603 -22.91 22.79 6.28
CA THR A 603 -23.31 22.59 4.89
C THR A 603 -22.94 23.80 4.02
N ALA A 604 -22.35 24.86 4.57
CA ALA A 604 -22.04 26.08 3.82
C ALA A 604 -21.07 25.84 2.66
N LYS A 605 -21.36 26.52 1.54
CA LYS A 605 -20.59 26.51 0.29
C LYS A 605 -20.09 27.94 -0.02
N PRO A 606 -19.05 28.09 -0.87
CA PRO A 606 -18.57 29.41 -1.28
C PRO A 606 -19.67 30.26 -1.91
N GLY A 607 -19.80 31.51 -1.48
CA GLY A 607 -20.79 32.45 -2.03
C GLY A 607 -22.22 32.29 -1.50
N ASP A 608 -22.50 31.29 -0.67
CA ASP A 608 -23.81 31.07 -0.01
C ASP A 608 -23.64 31.08 1.51
N ASP A 609 -23.59 32.29 2.09
CA ASP A 609 -23.28 32.49 3.50
C ASP A 609 -24.43 32.03 4.43
N ASP A 610 -24.19 30.94 5.16
CA ASP A 610 -25.08 30.54 6.25
C ASP A 610 -25.01 31.54 7.44
N PRO A 611 -25.92 31.48 8.44
CA PRO A 611 -25.90 32.37 9.60
C PRO A 611 -24.58 32.33 10.41
N THR A 612 -23.88 31.20 10.40
CA THR A 612 -22.58 31.02 11.07
C THR A 612 -21.51 31.77 10.33
N ILE A 613 -21.39 31.60 9.01
CA ILE A 613 -20.43 32.30 8.17
C ILE A 613 -20.65 33.81 8.22
N ARG A 614 -21.90 34.30 8.18
CA ARG A 614 -22.20 35.74 8.37
C ARG A 614 -21.72 36.27 9.72
N SER A 615 -21.83 35.46 10.78
CA SER A 615 -21.35 35.83 12.11
C SER A 615 -19.83 35.85 12.17
N VAL A 616 -19.18 34.86 11.54
CA VAL A 616 -17.72 34.78 11.44
C VAL A 616 -17.13 36.02 10.76
N ARG A 617 -17.66 36.37 9.58
CA ARG A 617 -17.24 37.55 8.82
C ARG A 617 -17.32 38.83 9.65
N ARG A 618 -18.48 39.08 10.25
CA ARG A 618 -18.72 40.28 11.07
C ARG A 618 -17.79 40.35 12.28
N ILE A 619 -17.50 39.23 12.93
CA ILE A 619 -16.62 39.19 14.10
C ILE A 619 -15.15 39.37 13.71
N ALA A 620 -14.71 38.74 12.62
CA ALA A 620 -13.36 38.91 12.07
C ALA A 620 -13.10 40.39 11.73
N GLU A 621 -14.01 41.02 10.99
CA GLU A 621 -13.93 42.44 10.61
C GLU A 621 -13.88 43.36 11.84
N ASN A 622 -14.77 43.15 12.82
CA ASN A 622 -14.79 43.92 14.06
C ASN A 622 -13.49 43.79 14.91
N LYS A 623 -12.69 42.76 14.67
CA LYS A 623 -11.41 42.51 15.35
C LYS A 623 -10.20 42.93 14.52
N GLY A 624 -10.42 43.54 13.36
CA GLY A 624 -9.36 44.04 12.48
C GLY A 624 -8.64 42.91 11.73
N TYR A 625 -9.36 41.85 11.39
CA TYR A 625 -8.95 40.83 10.42
C TYR A 625 -9.71 41.08 9.11
N ASP A 626 -8.99 41.22 8.01
CA ASP A 626 -9.53 41.43 6.66
C ASP A 626 -9.76 40.09 5.92
N GLY A 627 -9.24 38.99 6.47
CA GLY A 627 -9.46 37.63 5.99
C GLY A 627 -9.90 36.65 7.08
N TRP A 628 -10.62 35.61 6.68
CA TRP A 628 -11.10 34.56 7.57
C TRP A 628 -11.10 33.20 6.90
N ILE A 629 -10.80 32.17 7.68
CA ILE A 629 -10.75 30.78 7.24
C ILE A 629 -11.51 29.93 8.26
N MET A 630 -12.58 29.27 7.82
CA MET A 630 -13.40 28.38 8.63
C MET A 630 -12.99 26.93 8.37
N MET A 631 -12.70 26.22 9.45
CA MET A 631 -12.50 24.78 9.47
C MET A 631 -13.38 24.16 10.57
N ASN A 632 -13.70 22.89 10.44
CA ASN A 632 -14.40 22.14 11.47
C ASN A 632 -13.45 21.15 12.14
N LEU A 633 -13.71 20.80 13.40
CA LEU A 633 -13.01 19.69 14.07
C LEU A 633 -13.24 18.36 13.35
N HIS A 634 -14.36 18.25 12.65
CA HIS A 634 -14.69 17.10 11.83
C HIS A 634 -15.15 17.55 10.44
N PRO A 635 -14.57 17.02 9.36
CA PRO A 635 -14.81 17.53 8.01
C PRO A 635 -16.18 17.09 7.45
N GLN A 636 -16.83 16.07 8.00
CA GLN A 636 -18.12 15.60 7.50
C GLN A 636 -19.15 16.74 7.36
N ARG A 637 -19.88 16.75 6.26
CA ARG A 637 -20.99 17.68 5.98
C ARG A 637 -22.30 16.96 6.24
N THR A 638 -22.97 17.33 7.33
CA THR A 638 -24.32 16.85 7.62
C THR A 638 -25.10 17.97 8.33
N PRO A 639 -26.40 18.14 8.06
CA PRO A 639 -27.26 19.00 8.88
C PRO A 639 -27.63 18.35 10.23
N HIS A 640 -27.28 17.07 10.43
CA HIS A 640 -27.59 16.22 11.58
C HIS A 640 -26.30 15.85 12.33
N PRO A 641 -25.89 16.63 13.35
CA PRO A 641 -24.68 16.34 14.13
C PRO A 641 -24.62 14.93 14.72
N GLU A 642 -25.77 14.32 15.01
CA GLU A 642 -25.93 12.96 15.49
C GLU A 642 -25.42 11.89 14.53
N GLU A 643 -25.46 12.15 13.22
CA GLU A 643 -25.00 11.28 12.14
C GLU A 643 -23.48 11.43 11.90
N MET A 644 -22.77 12.14 12.78
CA MET A 644 -21.32 12.21 12.65
C MET A 644 -20.68 10.85 12.92
N GLU A 645 -19.93 10.38 11.93
CA GLU A 645 -19.23 9.10 11.96
C GLU A 645 -17.76 9.32 12.29
N ASP A 646 -17.18 8.40 13.06
CA ASP A 646 -15.74 8.38 13.27
C ASP A 646 -15.05 7.79 12.04
N ASN A 647 -14.27 8.60 11.32
CA ASN A 647 -13.51 8.15 10.17
C ASN A 647 -12.01 8.41 10.37
N PRO A 648 -11.16 7.37 10.32
CA PRO A 648 -9.72 7.52 10.50
C PRO A 648 -9.07 8.44 9.46
N ILE A 649 -9.53 8.42 8.21
CA ILE A 649 -8.95 9.25 7.14
C ILE A 649 -9.27 10.73 7.39
N TRP A 650 -10.48 11.04 7.85
CA TRP A 650 -10.84 12.40 8.29
C TRP A 650 -9.99 12.87 9.46
N SER A 651 -9.74 11.98 10.42
CA SER A 651 -8.90 12.26 11.59
C SER A 651 -7.43 12.50 11.22
N GLU A 652 -6.93 11.83 10.18
CA GLU A 652 -5.57 12.02 9.67
C GLU A 652 -5.44 13.27 8.79
N ASN A 653 -6.40 13.51 7.91
CA ASN A 653 -6.40 14.63 6.98
C ASN A 653 -6.56 15.98 7.68
N ASN A 654 -7.45 16.09 8.67
CA ASN A 654 -7.81 17.37 9.27
C ASN A 654 -6.59 18.15 9.85
N PRO A 655 -5.71 17.55 10.68
CA PRO A 655 -4.51 18.25 11.17
C PRO A 655 -3.52 18.60 10.05
N MET A 656 -3.42 17.79 8.99
CA MET A 656 -2.58 18.11 7.82
C MET A 656 -3.07 19.36 7.10
N VAL A 657 -4.39 19.48 6.93
CA VAL A 657 -5.00 20.66 6.30
C VAL A 657 -4.83 21.90 7.19
N VAL A 658 -5.00 21.78 8.51
CA VAL A 658 -4.73 22.90 9.45
C VAL A 658 -3.30 23.39 9.31
N LYS A 659 -2.32 22.47 9.33
CA LYS A 659 -0.89 22.80 9.21
C LYS A 659 -0.59 23.58 7.94
N ALA A 660 -1.25 23.20 6.84
CA ALA A 660 -1.00 23.83 5.56
C ALA A 660 -1.75 25.16 5.40
N VAL A 661 -2.96 25.29 5.94
CA VAL A 661 -3.65 26.59 6.06
C VAL A 661 -2.80 27.59 6.83
N MET A 662 -2.20 27.17 7.95
CA MET A 662 -1.31 28.00 8.74
C MET A 662 -0.04 28.42 7.99
N ARG A 663 0.47 27.56 7.09
CA ARG A 663 1.66 27.84 6.29
C ARG A 663 1.39 28.83 5.16
N GLU A 664 0.27 28.66 4.47
CA GLU A 664 -0.03 29.40 3.22
C GLU A 664 -0.77 30.71 3.48
N PHE A 665 -1.68 30.73 4.45
CA PHE A 665 -2.48 31.91 4.76
C PHE A 665 -2.04 32.46 6.10
N HIS A 666 -1.37 33.62 6.08
CA HIS A 666 -0.83 34.32 7.25
C HIS A 666 -1.87 34.44 8.39
N THR A 667 -1.94 33.41 9.22
CA THR A 667 -2.98 33.24 10.23
C THR A 667 -2.44 33.74 11.56
N HIS A 668 -3.10 34.76 12.11
CA HIS A 668 -2.59 35.51 13.25
C HIS A 668 -3.30 35.16 14.56
N ALA A 669 -4.43 34.45 14.47
CA ALA A 669 -5.20 34.01 15.62
C ALA A 669 -6.10 32.84 15.27
N VAL A 670 -6.47 32.09 16.30
CA VAL A 670 -7.41 30.98 16.21
C VAL A 670 -8.61 31.27 17.10
N TRP A 671 -9.82 31.16 16.55
CA TRP A 671 -11.06 31.31 17.28
C TRP A 671 -11.81 29.99 17.33
N CYS A 672 -12.00 29.48 18.55
CA CYS A 672 -12.86 28.35 18.82
C CYS A 672 -14.34 28.79 18.86
N ALA A 673 -15.06 28.60 17.76
CA ALA A 673 -16.44 29.03 17.57
C ALA A 673 -17.42 27.94 18.00
N TRP A 674 -17.49 27.68 19.30
CA TRP A 674 -18.37 26.68 19.89
C TRP A 674 -19.80 27.21 20.06
N GLY A 675 -20.79 26.52 19.45
CA GLY A 675 -22.21 26.79 19.66
C GLY A 675 -22.79 26.08 20.89
N ASN A 676 -24.13 25.98 20.95
CA ASN A 676 -24.79 25.09 21.93
C ASN A 676 -24.31 23.65 21.71
N MET A 677 -24.01 22.93 22.80
CA MET A 677 -23.33 21.62 22.72
C MET A 677 -24.10 20.63 21.84
N ILE A 678 -23.38 20.02 20.91
CA ILE A 678 -23.73 18.71 20.34
C ILE A 678 -23.77 17.72 21.50
N ASP A 679 -24.74 16.82 21.51
CA ASP A 679 -24.68 15.66 22.40
C ASP A 679 -23.45 14.82 22.02
N MET A 680 -22.41 14.95 22.86
CA MET A 680 -21.11 14.28 22.70
C MET A 680 -21.19 12.78 23.06
N THR A 681 -22.35 12.29 23.51
CA THR A 681 -22.55 10.87 23.80
C THR A 681 -22.30 10.08 22.51
N GLY A 682 -21.27 9.22 22.53
CA GLY A 682 -20.84 8.43 21.37
C GLY A 682 -19.88 9.13 20.40
N LYS A 683 -19.46 10.38 20.64
CA LYS A 683 -18.58 11.16 19.73
C LYS A 683 -17.21 11.48 20.32
N GLY A 684 -16.60 10.46 20.94
CA GLY A 684 -15.30 10.58 21.59
C GLY A 684 -14.17 11.05 20.65
N PHE A 685 -14.29 10.76 19.36
CA PHE A 685 -13.32 11.14 18.33
C PHE A 685 -13.15 12.66 18.18
N LEU A 686 -14.16 13.49 18.51
CA LEU A 686 -14.04 14.95 18.47
C LEU A 686 -13.01 15.50 19.47
N TYR A 687 -12.81 14.81 20.59
CA TYR A 687 -11.74 15.16 21.54
C TYR A 687 -10.35 14.83 20.96
N GLY A 688 -10.22 13.70 20.27
CA GLY A 688 -9.01 13.32 19.55
C GLY A 688 -8.69 14.29 18.41
N ALA A 689 -9.70 14.69 17.64
CA ALA A 689 -9.55 15.67 16.58
C ALA A 689 -9.12 17.05 17.10
N LEU A 690 -9.72 17.52 18.20
CA LEU A 690 -9.30 18.77 18.86
C LEU A 690 -7.85 18.69 19.35
N PHE A 691 -7.46 17.57 19.97
CA PHE A 691 -6.09 17.36 20.43
C PHE A 691 -5.10 17.36 19.25
N ALA A 692 -5.42 16.67 18.15
CA ALA A 692 -4.57 16.66 16.95
C ALA A 692 -4.43 18.04 16.30
N VAL A 693 -5.49 18.85 16.29
CA VAL A 693 -5.44 20.23 15.81
C VAL A 693 -4.61 21.11 16.76
N TYR A 694 -4.71 20.91 18.07
CA TYR A 694 -3.89 21.63 19.05
C TYR A 694 -2.39 21.30 18.90
N GLU A 695 -2.01 20.03 18.71
CA GLU A 695 -0.62 19.61 18.48
C GLU A 695 0.02 20.30 17.25
N VAL A 696 -0.79 20.62 16.24
CA VAL A 696 -0.33 21.33 15.04
C VAL A 696 -0.15 22.83 15.29
N LEU A 697 -1.06 23.44 16.04
CA LEU A 697 -1.11 24.89 16.26
C LEU A 697 -0.18 25.34 17.40
N GLY A 698 -0.08 24.53 18.46
CA GLY A 698 0.68 24.80 19.68
C GLY A 698 0.36 26.15 20.33
N ASP A 699 1.33 26.68 21.05
CA ASP A 699 1.25 27.97 21.74
C ASP A 699 1.64 29.16 20.85
N CYS A 700 2.03 28.89 19.60
CA CYS A 700 2.51 29.90 18.65
C CYS A 700 1.39 30.79 18.08
N VAL A 701 0.12 30.48 18.38
CA VAL A 701 -1.05 31.22 17.92
C VAL A 701 -1.86 31.78 19.07
N LYS A 702 -2.43 32.97 18.87
CA LYS A 702 -3.31 33.57 19.88
C LYS A 702 -4.71 32.97 19.80
N TRP A 703 -5.13 32.31 20.87
CA TRP A 703 -6.45 31.69 20.97
C TRP A 703 -7.51 32.70 21.47
N TYR A 704 -8.68 32.69 20.82
CA TYR A 704 -9.86 33.47 21.22
C TYR A 704 -11.08 32.57 21.41
N ASN A 705 -11.96 33.00 22.30
CA ASN A 705 -13.31 32.51 22.47
C ASN A 705 -14.29 33.70 22.33
N TYR A 706 -15.56 33.43 22.02
CA TYR A 706 -16.57 34.48 21.87
C TYR A 706 -17.90 34.04 22.47
N GLY A 707 -18.40 34.77 23.48
CA GLY A 707 -19.70 34.53 24.14
C GLY A 707 -19.60 34.20 25.63
N ASN A 708 -20.71 34.41 26.35
CA ASN A 708 -20.88 33.92 27.73
C ASN A 708 -21.22 32.44 27.72
N LEU A 709 -20.99 31.79 28.86
CA LEU A 709 -21.26 30.37 29.00
C LEU A 709 -22.71 29.96 28.91
N THR A 710 -22.90 28.81 28.27
CA THR A 710 -24.18 28.12 28.26
C THR A 710 -24.47 27.51 29.63
N LYS A 711 -25.77 27.27 29.91
CA LYS A 711 -26.32 26.78 31.19
C LYS A 711 -25.72 25.46 31.71
N GLY A 712 -24.91 24.75 30.93
CA GLY A 712 -24.20 23.53 31.29
C GLY A 712 -22.87 23.72 32.04
N GLY A 713 -22.49 24.97 32.38
CA GLY A 713 -21.45 25.22 33.39
C GLY A 713 -19.99 25.08 32.94
N LYS A 714 -19.66 25.20 31.64
CA LYS A 714 -18.26 25.15 31.19
C LYS A 714 -17.76 26.49 30.67
N SER A 715 -16.94 27.21 31.44
CA SER A 715 -16.21 28.45 31.04
C SER A 715 -15.26 28.20 29.89
N PRO A 716 -15.12 29.15 28.94
CA PRO A 716 -14.20 28.95 27.83
C PRO A 716 -12.77 29.04 28.42
N PRO A 717 -11.74 28.44 27.79
CA PRO A 717 -10.40 28.51 28.34
C PRO A 717 -9.93 29.97 28.28
N SER A 718 -10.03 30.64 29.42
CA SER A 718 -9.34 31.87 29.78
C SER A 718 -8.54 31.59 31.03
N GLU A 719 -7.61 30.66 30.89
CA GLU A 719 -6.31 30.68 31.54
C GLU A 719 -5.40 29.92 30.59
N VAL A 720 -4.24 30.53 30.34
CA VAL A 720 -3.19 30.07 29.41
C VAL A 720 -3.00 28.57 29.61
N VAL A 721 -3.37 27.79 28.59
CA VAL A 721 -2.97 26.39 28.50
C VAL A 721 -1.48 26.45 28.14
N ASN A 722 -0.64 25.99 29.07
CA ASN A 722 0.74 25.60 28.80
C ASN A 722 0.78 24.38 27.88
#